data_AF-V9DGQ1-F1
#
_entry.id   AF-V9DGQ1-F1
#
_cell.length_a   1.000
_cell.length_b   1.000
_cell.length_c   1.000
_cell.angle_alpha   90.00
_cell.angle_beta   90.00
_cell.angle_gamma   90.00
#
_symmetry.space_group_name_H-M   'P 1'
#
loop_
_entity.id
_entity.type
_entity.pdbx_description
1 polymer ?
#
loop_
_entity_poly.entity_id
_entity_poly.type
_entity_poly.pdbx_seq_one_letter_code
_entity_poly.pdbx_strand_id
1 'polypeptide(L)'
;MEDLFQPIKTTRKVQANIDRFETLSLKDPTTSHHPASTKSKVSIVDLGSEGSDAAGQNSSYRPSHDSSLTSASTDSRQSSHKRQASAAFIQKSYLERPPPPSLPDDAREILKGQPEVEDLAAVLQYLQYGIAGKHDFNVHVPSPKASQIINVLVTATIPDLWAPLQQKRLSRNHANLKANLLSSLTSVAGLGALLMQVKRLSASSTGRQNPLLVDTISVLSSILAGTQILSRLLHDALTLLSAEAQRRAFWQEVVALLAGSKVLSTMSQVFATQQDLEGLAPAPKWLGDGLEYSKWLAKNISAVAVTTLPSTHPQQTKLLSQVLKRSLSLGYRDTLITELYTSLLLGNRALWTPMHKLMETLSSYDQRAIFDTILRDLARKFLQTGGEAVRDRESLMRNASTVSGVAAMVKGLTQNNVLLEEHVVYWLTSTSGEYAGLGLDTRRAVTATLATSQDKLGRVLEKAMETFGNKVQIQHDAILQQESTAQTILLAVGYLGRLDKNALRRISSSGTFIRMVSNRLSASVPRARFLGMIVAVAVSRLVDKPDKVMNFGIEELESAEAHGWLDLVHIQDEVGSIEDLPAAAPEPVKKRILQPSSKPVKRERLSTAHFPTTSKIIAIEELSDSDKAGSGIEEGGKEDEEDADLRSYAPPDSDPEDSDDDPTLVNRNKPTAPVYITSLVKQLNASDDLPAMELALKTAPSLIRRKANFGDELSSNILPLASTLLNLQEITSMEDTSRLRLEALVACLVSKPAIMGPWMASTYFEGDLSLSTRSALLAAVALGAREFAGITDDDTEEITAASASTTNEGSFPSKRLPPHLEQAYSSAVQPIDSISKTLSYRTLQPMALEAADKLTGPDILKVRTFSSRMQVAARTAVRQESRSKRIPKDLHRLLAESMYLPLCSRLTLLLSAVSASPYLANSALLHPSLLKLSVQTLTILLATIGPHALQLPTLTRESLLLLTALHTLPTLAHDPIVLPPILHLLLTLLDLNVEAGASAEERLVTDFGPMIAELVSWAAGLGDRVSIPEVHDDPGLGMAMPWPVLVAGIQVKWQELGRKFQGRMFGLMASTEFDSF
;
A
#
# COMPACT_ATOMS: atom_id res chain seq x y z
N MET A 1 42.37 43.47 11.20
CA MET A 1 41.26 42.86 11.96
C MET A 1 40.29 43.93 12.45
N GLU A 2 40.76 45.02 13.05
CA GLU A 2 39.89 46.13 13.50
C GLU A 2 38.98 46.65 12.35
N ASP A 3 39.50 46.75 11.12
CA ASP A 3 38.73 47.17 9.94
C ASP A 3 37.54 46.25 9.54
N LEU A 4 37.49 45.00 10.02
CA LEU A 4 36.34 44.09 9.79
C LEU A 4 35.15 44.42 10.71
N PHE A 5 35.39 45.13 11.81
CA PHE A 5 34.40 45.44 12.85
C PHE A 5 34.29 46.94 13.17
N GLN A 6 34.95 47.81 12.41
CA GLN A 6 34.63 49.24 12.45
C GLN A 6 33.14 49.42 12.12
N PRO A 7 32.40 50.27 12.86
CA PRO A 7 30.99 50.51 12.58
C PRO A 7 30.84 51.12 11.19
N ILE A 8 30.26 50.35 10.26
CA ILE A 8 29.82 50.85 8.95
C ILE A 8 28.93 52.05 9.23
N LYS A 9 29.34 53.24 8.78
CA LYS A 9 28.70 54.51 9.13
C LYS A 9 27.22 54.49 8.74
N THR A 10 26.35 54.22 9.71
CA THR A 10 24.90 54.13 9.49
C THR A 10 24.38 55.47 9.01
N THR A 11 23.86 55.49 7.79
CA THR A 11 23.30 56.71 7.21
C THR A 11 21.93 56.99 7.80
N ARG A 12 21.50 58.26 7.77
CA ARG A 12 20.24 58.71 8.40
C ARG A 12 19.00 57.92 7.97
N LYS A 13 19.00 57.32 6.78
CA LYS A 13 17.93 56.44 6.30
C LYS A 13 17.92 55.08 6.99
N VAL A 14 19.09 54.49 7.27
CA VAL A 14 19.19 53.21 7.99
C VAL A 14 18.69 53.37 9.41
N GLN A 15 19.02 54.49 10.07
CA GLN A 15 18.47 54.85 11.37
C GLN A 15 16.93 54.89 11.33
N ALA A 16 16.34 55.68 10.41
CA ALA A 16 14.89 55.79 10.25
C ALA A 16 14.17 54.46 9.90
N ASN A 17 14.89 53.47 9.35
CA ASN A 17 14.35 52.13 9.10
C ASN A 17 14.37 51.23 10.36
N ILE A 18 15.34 51.43 11.25
CA ILE A 18 15.36 50.83 12.60
C ILE A 18 14.22 51.45 13.43
N ASP A 19 14.14 52.78 13.46
CA ASP A 19 13.07 53.52 14.15
C ASP A 19 11.65 53.11 13.66
N ARG A 20 11.51 52.74 12.37
CA ARG A 20 10.26 52.17 11.80
C ARG A 20 9.97 50.76 12.30
N PHE A 21 10.97 49.87 12.27
CA PHE A 21 10.86 48.46 12.67
C PHE A 21 10.31 48.28 14.09
N GLU A 22 10.69 49.18 14.98
CA GLU A 22 10.29 49.19 16.39
C GLU A 22 8.79 49.49 16.63
N THR A 23 8.11 50.17 15.68
CA THR A 23 6.71 50.62 15.87
C THR A 23 5.64 49.55 15.71
N LEU A 24 5.99 48.36 15.19
CA LEU A 24 5.03 47.33 14.78
C LEU A 24 4.41 46.49 15.93
N SER A 25 4.81 46.72 17.18
CA SER A 25 4.54 45.78 18.31
C SER A 25 3.32 46.08 19.20
N LEU A 26 2.53 47.13 18.94
CA LEU A 26 1.63 47.74 19.94
C LEU A 26 0.12 47.53 19.71
N LYS A 27 -0.39 46.29 19.81
CA LYS A 27 -1.84 45.96 19.88
C LYS A 27 -2.18 44.71 20.74
N ASP A 28 -2.26 44.90 22.07
CA ASP A 28 -3.31 44.44 23.04
C ASP A 28 -3.82 42.95 23.11
N PRO A 29 -4.60 42.52 24.14
CA PRO A 29 -4.40 42.71 25.60
C PRO A 29 -4.67 41.43 26.48
N THR A 30 -4.39 41.53 27.80
CA THR A 30 -5.01 40.80 28.97
C THR A 30 -5.23 39.26 28.93
N THR A 31 -4.36 38.43 29.55
CA THR A 31 -4.33 37.95 30.98
C THR A 31 -5.24 36.75 31.37
N SER A 32 -4.67 35.76 32.08
CA SER A 32 -5.32 34.51 32.54
C SER A 32 -4.98 34.17 34.01
N HIS A 33 -5.69 33.20 34.61
CA HIS A 33 -5.41 32.67 35.97
C HIS A 33 -5.29 31.13 36.03
N HIS A 34 -4.53 30.66 37.02
CA HIS A 34 -4.03 29.29 37.30
C HIS A 34 -4.00 29.07 38.85
N PRO A 35 -3.45 28.00 39.51
CA PRO A 35 -2.51 26.92 39.11
C PRO A 35 -3.06 25.49 39.47
N ALA A 36 -2.44 24.43 40.06
CA ALA A 36 -1.09 24.17 40.61
C ALA A 36 -0.73 22.66 40.86
N SER A 37 0.48 22.23 40.42
CA SER A 37 1.48 21.42 41.21
C SER A 37 1.15 19.94 41.64
N THR A 38 2.07 19.02 42.03
CA THR A 38 3.44 19.07 42.62
C THR A 38 4.37 17.81 42.40
N LYS A 39 5.72 18.00 42.31
CA LYS A 39 6.88 17.19 42.89
C LYS A 39 7.16 15.71 42.43
N SER A 40 8.32 15.02 42.62
CA SER A 40 9.83 15.23 42.77
C SER A 40 10.53 13.83 43.04
N LYS A 41 11.85 13.47 43.15
CA LYS A 41 13.26 14.02 43.15
C LYS A 41 14.33 12.84 43.15
N VAL A 42 15.69 13.09 43.11
CA VAL A 42 16.87 12.16 43.42
C VAL A 42 17.24 11.09 42.32
N SER A 43 18.45 10.48 42.07
CA SER A 43 19.91 10.46 42.49
C SER A 43 20.86 10.39 41.23
N ILE A 44 22.22 10.24 41.14
CA ILE A 44 23.44 9.96 41.97
C ILE A 44 23.86 8.46 42.21
N VAL A 45 25.13 7.94 42.12
CA VAL A 45 26.42 8.30 41.39
C VAL A 45 27.53 7.16 41.44
N ASP A 46 28.61 7.26 40.63
CA ASP A 46 30.02 6.69 40.61
C ASP A 46 30.51 5.23 40.27
N LEU A 47 31.44 5.21 39.28
CA LEU A 47 32.74 4.49 38.96
C LEU A 47 33.23 3.11 39.50
N GLY A 48 33.96 2.35 38.64
CA GLY A 48 35.04 1.38 39.02
C GLY A 48 35.54 0.38 37.93
N SER A 49 36.85 0.05 37.88
CA SER A 49 37.65 -0.74 36.89
C SER A 49 37.29 -2.25 36.71
N GLU A 50 37.98 -3.20 36.02
CA GLU A 50 39.26 -3.33 35.25
C GLU A 50 39.22 -4.65 34.38
N GLY A 51 40.19 -4.92 33.48
CA GLY A 51 40.34 -6.26 32.83
C GLY A 51 40.92 -6.27 31.38
N SER A 52 41.49 -7.39 30.91
CA SER A 52 42.39 -7.43 29.73
C SER A 52 42.18 -8.55 28.67
N ASP A 53 42.88 -8.35 27.54
CA ASP A 53 43.56 -9.34 26.66
C ASP A 53 42.99 -9.90 25.33
N ALA A 54 43.97 -10.24 24.47
CA ALA A 54 43.98 -11.22 23.36
C ALA A 54 43.52 -10.85 21.92
N ALA A 55 44.48 -10.28 21.16
CA ALA A 55 45.02 -10.81 19.89
C ALA A 55 44.18 -10.95 18.58
N GLY A 56 44.86 -10.77 17.43
CA GLY A 56 44.41 -11.17 16.08
C GLY A 56 44.71 -10.15 14.99
N GLN A 57 45.63 -10.44 14.06
CA GLN A 57 46.05 -9.50 13.00
C GLN A 57 45.47 -9.82 11.61
N ASN A 58 45.19 -8.75 10.86
CA ASN A 58 45.22 -8.55 9.41
C ASN A 58 45.40 -9.78 8.48
N SER A 59 44.56 -9.83 7.44
CA SER A 59 45.08 -9.88 6.06
C SER A 59 44.14 -9.14 5.10
N SER A 60 44.71 -8.59 4.03
CA SER A 60 44.01 -7.82 3.01
C SER A 60 44.49 -8.24 1.62
N TYR A 61 43.59 -8.35 0.65
CA TYR A 61 43.96 -8.66 -0.73
C TYR A 61 43.27 -7.75 -1.75
N ARG A 62 44.08 -7.21 -2.66
CA ARG A 62 43.68 -6.59 -3.94
C ARG A 62 44.46 -7.30 -5.07
N PRO A 63 44.05 -7.20 -6.34
CA PRO A 63 44.50 -8.11 -7.41
C PRO A 63 45.78 -7.66 -8.12
N SER A 64 46.34 -8.57 -8.92
CA SER A 64 47.42 -8.35 -9.89
C SER A 64 46.95 -8.65 -11.33
N HIS A 65 47.81 -8.36 -12.31
CA HIS A 65 47.46 -8.26 -13.74
C HIS A 65 48.39 -9.11 -14.65
N ASP A 66 47.91 -9.34 -15.88
CA ASP A 66 48.63 -9.55 -17.14
C ASP A 66 49.41 -10.84 -17.49
N SER A 67 49.43 -11.09 -18.82
CA SER A 67 50.32 -11.95 -19.64
C SER A 67 50.14 -13.48 -19.58
N SER A 68 50.36 -14.25 -20.66
CA SER A 68 50.36 -13.93 -22.11
C SER A 68 50.24 -15.19 -23.00
N LEU A 69 49.78 -14.97 -24.23
CA LEU A 69 49.86 -15.78 -25.47
C LEU A 69 50.57 -17.16 -25.46
N THR A 70 49.93 -18.15 -26.09
CA THR A 70 50.62 -19.11 -26.98
C THR A 70 49.65 -19.69 -28.02
N SER A 71 50.14 -20.08 -29.20
CA SER A 71 49.34 -20.58 -30.32
C SER A 71 49.94 -21.87 -30.92
N ALA A 72 49.07 -22.79 -31.35
CA ALA A 72 49.44 -23.99 -32.11
C ALA A 72 48.30 -24.37 -33.08
N SER A 73 48.63 -25.12 -34.12
CA SER A 73 47.82 -25.25 -35.33
C SER A 73 46.82 -26.41 -35.34
N THR A 74 45.89 -26.32 -36.27
CA THR A 74 45.10 -27.43 -36.83
C THR A 74 45.91 -28.69 -37.12
N ASP A 75 45.31 -29.85 -36.91
CA ASP A 75 45.42 -30.97 -37.86
C ASP A 75 44.14 -31.81 -37.85
N SER A 76 43.82 -32.46 -38.97
CA SER A 76 42.55 -33.16 -39.20
C SER A 76 42.75 -34.66 -39.32
N ARG A 77 42.02 -35.46 -38.51
CA ARG A 77 42.00 -36.92 -38.64
C ARG A 77 40.61 -37.50 -38.45
N GLN A 78 40.14 -38.21 -39.48
CA GLN A 78 39.02 -39.14 -39.38
C GLN A 78 39.50 -40.39 -38.62
N SER A 79 38.66 -40.95 -37.74
CA SER A 79 38.87 -42.29 -37.19
C SER A 79 37.58 -43.11 -37.24
N SER A 80 37.62 -44.24 -37.93
CA SER A 80 36.53 -45.22 -37.95
C SER A 80 36.51 -46.02 -36.66
N HIS A 81 35.34 -46.10 -36.00
CA HIS A 81 35.17 -46.85 -34.76
C HIS A 81 34.27 -48.10 -34.93
N LYS A 82 34.50 -49.09 -34.05
CA LYS A 82 34.04 -50.47 -34.20
C LYS A 82 32.57 -50.63 -33.80
N ARG A 83 31.74 -51.26 -34.66
CA ARG A 83 30.34 -51.67 -34.37
C ARG A 83 30.20 -52.81 -33.33
N GLN A 84 31.17 -53.04 -32.43
CA GLN A 84 31.12 -54.15 -31.48
C GLN A 84 30.18 -53.90 -30.28
N ALA A 85 29.90 -52.64 -29.91
CA ALA A 85 29.10 -52.32 -28.73
C ALA A 85 27.59 -52.58 -28.91
N SER A 86 27.00 -52.26 -30.08
CA SER A 86 25.54 -52.34 -30.25
C SER A 86 24.99 -53.74 -30.46
N ALA A 87 25.82 -54.72 -30.83
CA ALA A 87 25.41 -56.09 -31.10
C ALA A 87 24.64 -56.74 -29.93
N ALA A 88 25.06 -56.51 -28.68
CA ALA A 88 24.38 -57.04 -27.49
C ALA A 88 22.97 -56.47 -27.28
N PHE A 89 22.74 -55.20 -27.68
CA PHE A 89 21.45 -54.54 -27.57
C PHE A 89 20.48 -55.03 -28.66
N ILE A 90 20.97 -55.13 -29.90
CA ILE A 90 20.21 -55.65 -31.05
C ILE A 90 19.80 -57.11 -30.84
N GLN A 91 20.73 -57.95 -30.36
CA GLN A 91 20.51 -59.38 -30.12
C GLN A 91 19.79 -59.69 -28.80
N LYS A 92 19.58 -58.69 -27.92
CA LYS A 92 18.86 -58.81 -26.63
C LYS A 92 19.42 -59.88 -25.68
N SER A 93 20.71 -60.18 -25.79
CA SER A 93 21.38 -61.27 -25.06
C SER A 93 21.30 -61.14 -23.53
N TYR A 94 21.05 -59.92 -23.03
CA TYR A 94 20.79 -59.59 -21.63
C TYR A 94 19.44 -60.11 -21.07
N LEU A 95 18.58 -60.72 -21.91
CA LEU A 95 17.35 -61.39 -21.48
C LEU A 95 17.52 -62.92 -21.31
N GLU A 96 18.56 -63.50 -21.90
CA GLU A 96 18.81 -64.96 -21.90
C GLU A 96 19.99 -65.35 -21.01
N ARG A 97 20.83 -64.39 -20.63
CA ARG A 97 22.01 -64.56 -19.76
C ARG A 97 22.09 -63.41 -18.77
N PRO A 98 22.66 -63.61 -17.56
CA PRO A 98 22.89 -62.52 -16.62
C PRO A 98 23.72 -61.41 -17.29
N PRO A 99 23.29 -60.14 -17.22
CA PRO A 99 23.92 -59.07 -17.98
C PRO A 99 25.35 -58.78 -17.48
N PRO A 100 26.37 -58.73 -18.36
CA PRO A 100 27.70 -58.28 -17.96
C PRO A 100 27.66 -56.84 -17.40
N PRO A 101 28.46 -56.52 -16.36
CA PRO A 101 28.37 -55.25 -15.62
C PRO A 101 28.80 -54.01 -16.41
N SER A 102 29.31 -54.18 -17.64
CA SER A 102 29.63 -53.14 -18.60
C SER A 102 28.38 -52.57 -19.30
N LEU A 103 27.28 -53.33 -19.44
CA LEU A 103 26.15 -52.96 -20.30
C LEU A 103 25.61 -51.52 -20.09
N PRO A 104 25.49 -50.97 -18.86
CA PRO A 104 25.08 -49.58 -18.67
C PRO A 104 26.13 -48.55 -19.16
N ASP A 105 27.42 -48.89 -19.12
CA ASP A 105 28.50 -48.07 -19.69
C ASP A 105 28.56 -48.20 -21.21
N ASP A 106 28.36 -49.41 -21.75
CA ASP A 106 28.24 -49.69 -23.20
C ASP A 106 27.08 -48.89 -23.80
N ALA A 107 25.92 -48.88 -23.13
CA ALA A 107 24.75 -48.08 -23.51
C ALA A 107 25.05 -46.56 -23.48
N ARG A 108 25.80 -46.08 -22.47
CA ARG A 108 26.21 -44.68 -22.37
C ARG A 108 27.15 -44.29 -23.51
N GLU A 109 28.02 -45.18 -23.98
CA GLU A 109 28.94 -44.91 -25.08
C GLU A 109 28.24 -44.89 -26.44
N ILE A 110 27.29 -45.80 -26.68
CA ILE A 110 26.40 -45.76 -27.86
C ILE A 110 25.63 -44.42 -27.89
N LEU A 111 25.03 -44.00 -26.77
CA LEU A 111 24.27 -42.74 -26.70
C LEU A 111 25.14 -41.47 -26.87
N LYS A 112 26.45 -41.54 -26.58
CA LYS A 112 27.40 -40.44 -26.86
C LYS A 112 27.83 -40.37 -28.33
N GLY A 113 27.76 -41.48 -29.07
CA GLY A 113 28.29 -41.62 -30.43
C GLY A 113 27.38 -41.13 -31.56
N GLN A 114 26.30 -40.40 -31.25
CA GLN A 114 25.20 -40.06 -32.18
C GLN A 114 24.64 -41.32 -32.90
N PRO A 115 23.94 -42.20 -32.17
CA PRO A 115 23.56 -43.52 -32.66
C PRO A 115 22.53 -43.47 -33.79
N GLU A 116 22.60 -44.46 -34.70
CA GLU A 116 21.55 -44.71 -35.69
C GLU A 116 20.20 -45.01 -35.00
N VAL A 117 19.08 -44.75 -35.68
CA VAL A 117 17.73 -44.87 -35.08
C VAL A 117 17.44 -46.29 -34.56
N GLU A 118 18.05 -47.31 -35.17
CA GLU A 118 17.93 -48.71 -34.73
C GLU A 118 18.76 -49.01 -33.46
N ASP A 119 20.00 -48.51 -33.38
CA ASP A 119 20.85 -48.62 -32.19
C ASP A 119 20.18 -47.92 -30.99
N LEU A 120 19.63 -46.71 -31.21
CA LEU A 120 18.87 -45.99 -30.19
C LEU A 120 17.60 -46.74 -29.77
N ALA A 121 16.87 -47.33 -30.72
CA ALA A 121 15.68 -48.14 -30.42
C ALA A 121 16.04 -49.33 -29.53
N ALA A 122 17.17 -50.00 -29.79
CA ALA A 122 17.67 -51.10 -29.00
C ALA A 122 18.09 -50.67 -27.58
N VAL A 123 18.78 -49.53 -27.43
CA VAL A 123 19.14 -48.98 -26.12
C VAL A 123 17.91 -48.53 -25.33
N LEU A 124 16.97 -47.78 -25.93
CA LEU A 124 15.73 -47.36 -25.25
C LEU A 124 14.82 -48.55 -24.89
N GLN A 125 14.84 -49.63 -25.67
CA GLN A 125 14.17 -50.89 -25.34
C GLN A 125 14.83 -51.61 -24.16
N TYR A 126 16.16 -51.62 -24.06
CA TYR A 126 16.90 -52.09 -22.89
C TYR A 126 16.50 -51.29 -21.63
N LEU A 127 16.56 -49.95 -21.66
CA LEU A 127 16.17 -49.12 -20.51
C LEU A 127 14.71 -49.40 -20.06
N GLN A 128 13.79 -49.60 -21.02
CA GLN A 128 12.40 -49.98 -20.73
C GLN A 128 12.27 -51.39 -20.11
N TYR A 129 13.07 -52.37 -20.52
CA TYR A 129 13.04 -53.71 -19.90
C TYR A 129 13.57 -53.69 -18.46
N GLY A 130 14.51 -52.80 -18.14
CA GLY A 130 14.94 -52.52 -16.77
C GLY A 130 13.83 -51.92 -15.90
N ILE A 131 13.10 -50.94 -16.42
CA ILE A 131 11.92 -50.36 -15.76
C ILE A 131 10.82 -51.42 -15.56
N ALA A 132 10.65 -52.33 -16.51
CA ALA A 132 9.74 -53.46 -16.43
C ALA A 132 10.25 -54.64 -15.57
N GLY A 133 11.36 -54.49 -14.85
CA GLY A 133 11.89 -55.50 -13.92
C GLY A 133 12.43 -56.77 -14.57
N LYS A 134 12.79 -56.75 -15.87
CA LYS A 134 13.28 -57.92 -16.60
C LYS A 134 14.79 -58.14 -16.51
N HIS A 135 15.53 -57.18 -15.97
CA HIS A 135 16.96 -57.29 -15.66
C HIS A 135 17.37 -56.29 -14.58
N ASP A 136 18.49 -56.55 -13.92
CA ASP A 136 18.91 -55.90 -12.66
C ASP A 136 19.07 -54.36 -12.73
N PHE A 137 19.44 -53.83 -13.90
CA PHE A 137 19.63 -52.38 -14.07
C PHE A 137 18.32 -51.64 -14.37
N ASN A 138 17.90 -50.73 -13.49
CA ASN A 138 16.73 -49.86 -13.67
C ASN A 138 17.11 -48.37 -13.56
N VAL A 139 16.75 -47.59 -14.59
CA VAL A 139 17.04 -46.15 -14.72
C VAL A 139 16.33 -45.28 -13.68
N HIS A 140 15.24 -45.76 -13.08
CA HIS A 140 14.51 -45.04 -12.02
C HIS A 140 15.20 -45.14 -10.65
N VAL A 141 16.16 -46.05 -10.46
CA VAL A 141 16.97 -46.15 -9.23
C VAL A 141 18.05 -45.06 -9.23
N PRO A 142 18.10 -44.17 -8.21
CA PRO A 142 19.09 -43.10 -8.13
C PRO A 142 20.51 -43.65 -7.98
N SER A 143 21.27 -43.66 -9.08
CA SER A 143 22.62 -44.20 -9.16
C SER A 143 23.49 -43.38 -10.13
N PRO A 144 24.82 -43.33 -9.96
CA PRO A 144 25.69 -42.53 -10.82
C PRO A 144 25.65 -43.00 -12.29
N LYS A 145 25.52 -44.30 -12.56
CA LYS A 145 25.36 -44.81 -13.93
C LYS A 145 24.04 -44.34 -14.56
N ALA A 146 22.91 -44.44 -13.84
CA ALA A 146 21.62 -43.94 -14.33
C ALA A 146 21.65 -42.43 -14.59
N SER A 147 22.17 -41.62 -13.67
CA SER A 147 22.28 -40.17 -13.85
C SER A 147 23.17 -39.77 -15.04
N GLN A 148 24.24 -40.52 -15.33
CA GLN A 148 25.07 -40.28 -16.52
C GLN A 148 24.31 -40.59 -17.82
N ILE A 149 23.60 -41.71 -17.90
CA ILE A 149 22.77 -42.09 -19.06
C ILE A 149 21.67 -41.04 -19.29
N ILE A 150 20.95 -40.67 -18.23
CA ILE A 150 19.90 -39.63 -18.25
C ILE A 150 20.47 -38.30 -18.75
N ASN A 151 21.65 -37.89 -18.26
CA ASN A 151 22.26 -36.63 -18.71
C ASN A 151 22.59 -36.67 -20.21
N VAL A 152 23.16 -37.76 -20.73
CA VAL A 152 23.42 -37.92 -22.18
C VAL A 152 22.11 -37.91 -22.99
N LEU A 153 21.05 -38.57 -22.51
CA LEU A 153 19.73 -38.52 -23.14
C LEU A 153 19.23 -37.07 -23.24
N VAL A 154 19.33 -36.28 -22.15
CA VAL A 154 18.86 -34.89 -22.10
C VAL A 154 19.73 -33.92 -22.90
N THR A 155 21.06 -34.07 -22.88
CA THR A 155 21.96 -33.10 -23.52
C THR A 155 22.26 -33.38 -24.98
N ALA A 156 22.09 -34.61 -25.47
CA ALA A 156 22.36 -35.00 -26.86
C ALA A 156 21.10 -35.52 -27.57
N THR A 157 20.45 -36.56 -27.04
CA THR A 157 19.37 -37.23 -27.81
C THR A 157 18.08 -36.44 -27.93
N ILE A 158 17.76 -35.54 -26.98
CA ILE A 158 16.61 -34.63 -27.13
C ILE A 158 16.83 -33.62 -28.27
N PRO A 159 17.93 -32.83 -28.29
CA PRO A 159 18.27 -31.96 -29.41
C PRO A 159 18.21 -32.63 -30.79
N ASP A 160 18.81 -33.81 -30.94
CA ASP A 160 19.00 -34.44 -32.25
C ASP A 160 17.70 -35.06 -32.82
N LEU A 161 16.70 -35.35 -31.97
CA LEU A 161 15.58 -36.24 -32.35
C LEU A 161 14.18 -35.80 -31.91
N TRP A 162 14.02 -34.75 -31.10
CA TRP A 162 12.69 -34.41 -30.58
C TRP A 162 11.76 -33.77 -31.63
N ALA A 163 12.29 -32.94 -32.54
CA ALA A 163 11.52 -32.27 -33.60
C ALA A 163 10.63 -33.23 -34.44
N PRO A 164 11.11 -34.34 -35.03
CA PRO A 164 10.25 -35.30 -35.73
C PRO A 164 9.25 -36.01 -34.82
N LEU A 165 9.53 -36.13 -33.50
CA LEU A 165 8.64 -36.76 -32.53
C LEU A 165 7.49 -35.85 -32.06
N GLN A 166 7.45 -34.57 -32.44
CA GLN A 166 6.33 -33.66 -32.11
C GLN A 166 5.10 -33.82 -33.01
N GLN A 167 5.22 -34.48 -34.17
CA GLN A 167 4.16 -34.53 -35.18
C GLN A 167 2.87 -35.21 -34.67
N LYS A 168 1.70 -34.66 -35.04
CA LYS A 168 0.38 -35.18 -34.63
C LYS A 168 0.02 -36.57 -35.20
N ARG A 169 0.78 -37.06 -36.19
CA ARG A 169 0.64 -38.41 -36.78
C ARG A 169 2.02 -39.08 -36.78
N LEU A 170 2.29 -39.89 -35.77
CA LEU A 170 3.53 -40.66 -35.66
C LEU A 170 3.38 -42.05 -36.27
N SER A 171 4.39 -42.52 -37.00
CA SER A 171 4.53 -43.94 -37.34
C SER A 171 4.66 -44.78 -36.06
N ARG A 172 4.19 -46.02 -36.07
CA ARG A 172 4.16 -46.92 -34.89
C ARG A 172 5.53 -47.05 -34.20
N ASN A 173 6.61 -47.08 -34.98
CA ASN A 173 7.97 -47.15 -34.45
C ASN A 173 8.38 -45.85 -33.73
N HIS A 174 8.01 -44.68 -34.29
CA HIS A 174 8.28 -43.37 -33.69
C HIS A 174 7.41 -43.11 -32.44
N ALA A 175 6.18 -43.62 -32.43
CA ALA A 175 5.33 -43.59 -31.23
C ALA A 175 5.92 -44.44 -30.09
N ASN A 176 6.44 -45.64 -30.40
CA ASN A 176 7.14 -46.47 -29.42
C ASN A 176 8.44 -45.81 -28.93
N LEU A 177 9.26 -45.26 -29.83
CA LEU A 177 10.47 -44.50 -29.46
C LEU A 177 10.16 -43.34 -28.51
N LYS A 178 9.13 -42.54 -28.83
CA LYS A 178 8.66 -41.44 -27.98
C LYS A 178 8.20 -41.93 -26.61
N ALA A 179 7.43 -43.00 -26.56
CA ALA A 179 6.97 -43.60 -25.30
C ALA A 179 8.14 -44.09 -24.44
N ASN A 180 9.12 -44.77 -25.04
CA ASN A 180 10.28 -45.35 -24.35
C ASN A 180 11.27 -44.28 -23.85
N LEU A 181 11.46 -43.20 -24.63
CA LEU A 181 12.25 -42.04 -24.22
C LEU A 181 11.57 -41.32 -23.03
N LEU A 182 10.28 -41.04 -23.12
CA LEU A 182 9.52 -40.41 -22.04
C LEU A 182 9.51 -41.29 -20.78
N SER A 183 9.31 -42.61 -20.90
CA SER A 183 9.38 -43.53 -19.75
C SER A 183 10.78 -43.69 -19.17
N SER A 184 11.84 -43.35 -19.91
CA SER A 184 13.20 -43.32 -19.34
C SER A 184 13.44 -42.04 -18.51
N LEU A 185 12.75 -40.95 -18.85
CA LEU A 185 12.89 -39.62 -18.25
C LEU A 185 11.86 -39.31 -17.15
N THR A 186 10.90 -40.18 -16.87
CA THR A 186 9.94 -40.05 -15.75
C THR A 186 10.56 -40.14 -14.35
N SER A 187 11.86 -40.47 -14.25
CA SER A 187 12.57 -40.52 -12.96
C SER A 187 12.83 -39.13 -12.37
N VAL A 188 13.07 -39.06 -11.06
CA VAL A 188 13.46 -37.83 -10.34
C VAL A 188 14.74 -37.22 -10.95
N ALA A 189 15.69 -38.07 -11.33
CA ALA A 189 16.91 -37.64 -12.02
C ALA A 189 16.63 -37.11 -13.44
N GLY A 190 15.67 -37.68 -14.17
CA GLY A 190 15.22 -37.19 -15.48
C GLY A 190 14.58 -35.81 -15.40
N LEU A 191 13.62 -35.62 -14.49
CA LEU A 191 12.99 -34.32 -14.21
C LEU A 191 14.02 -33.27 -13.77
N GLY A 192 14.95 -33.64 -12.89
CA GLY A 192 16.04 -32.77 -12.44
C GLY A 192 17.00 -32.37 -13.57
N ALA A 193 17.42 -33.32 -14.40
CA ALA A 193 18.30 -33.06 -15.55
C ALA A 193 17.64 -32.17 -16.60
N LEU A 194 16.36 -32.40 -16.92
CA LEU A 194 15.57 -31.54 -17.82
C LEU A 194 15.48 -30.11 -17.28
N LEU A 195 15.20 -29.93 -15.99
CA LEU A 195 15.12 -28.62 -15.34
C LEU A 195 16.49 -27.90 -15.32
N MET A 196 17.58 -28.63 -15.08
CA MET A 196 18.95 -28.08 -15.19
C MET A 196 19.30 -27.67 -16.63
N GLN A 197 18.91 -28.48 -17.62
CA GLN A 197 19.11 -28.16 -19.04
C GLN A 197 18.32 -26.93 -19.46
N VAL A 198 17.05 -26.81 -19.05
CA VAL A 198 16.23 -25.60 -19.26
C VAL A 198 16.90 -24.36 -18.67
N LYS A 199 17.33 -24.40 -17.38
CA LYS A 199 18.08 -23.30 -16.76
C LYS A 199 19.36 -22.92 -17.52
N ARG A 200 20.11 -23.92 -18.00
CA ARG A 200 21.37 -23.71 -18.73
C ARG A 200 21.12 -23.05 -20.08
N LEU A 201 20.14 -23.54 -20.82
CA LEU A 201 19.74 -22.99 -22.11
C LEU A 201 19.19 -21.56 -21.94
N SER A 202 18.28 -21.32 -21.01
CA SER A 202 17.69 -20.00 -20.78
C SER A 202 18.72 -18.94 -20.36
N ALA A 203 19.70 -19.31 -19.53
CA ALA A 203 20.80 -18.42 -19.13
C ALA A 203 21.78 -18.12 -20.29
N SER A 204 21.92 -19.03 -21.26
CA SER A 204 22.75 -18.82 -22.45
C SER A 204 22.08 -17.98 -23.54
N SER A 205 20.74 -17.89 -23.54
CA SER A 205 19.94 -17.23 -24.57
C SER A 205 19.56 -15.79 -24.20
N THR A 206 20.51 -14.87 -24.26
CA THR A 206 20.29 -13.42 -24.15
C THR A 206 19.61 -12.87 -25.42
N GLY A 207 18.28 -12.91 -25.46
CA GLY A 207 17.46 -12.23 -26.47
C GLY A 207 17.33 -12.91 -27.84
N ARG A 208 17.78 -14.15 -28.01
CA ARG A 208 17.52 -14.97 -29.21
C ARG A 208 16.74 -16.23 -28.85
N GLN A 209 15.69 -16.52 -29.61
CA GLN A 209 14.92 -17.77 -29.51
C GLN A 209 15.88 -18.97 -29.70
N ASN A 210 15.75 -19.99 -28.85
CA ASN A 210 16.55 -21.21 -28.91
C ASN A 210 15.61 -22.41 -29.08
N PRO A 211 15.57 -23.10 -30.24
CA PRO A 211 14.62 -24.18 -30.46
C PRO A 211 14.81 -25.34 -29.47
N LEU A 212 16.05 -25.58 -29.02
CA LEU A 212 16.37 -26.62 -28.04
C LEU A 212 15.72 -26.36 -26.66
N LEU A 213 15.40 -25.10 -26.35
CA LEU A 213 14.68 -24.70 -25.14
C LEU A 213 13.18 -25.00 -25.29
N VAL A 214 12.58 -24.70 -26.45
CA VAL A 214 11.19 -25.09 -26.79
C VAL A 214 11.02 -26.62 -26.78
N ASP A 215 12.01 -27.35 -27.30
CA ASP A 215 12.04 -28.80 -27.31
C ASP A 215 12.14 -29.40 -25.89
N THR A 216 13.09 -28.94 -25.07
CA THR A 216 13.24 -29.45 -23.70
C THR A 216 12.05 -29.10 -22.79
N ILE A 217 11.43 -27.93 -22.96
CA ILE A 217 10.18 -27.55 -22.27
C ILE A 217 9.02 -28.46 -22.71
N SER A 218 8.88 -28.75 -24.00
CA SER A 218 7.80 -29.63 -24.50
C SER A 218 8.00 -31.11 -24.15
N VAL A 219 9.24 -31.59 -23.98
CA VAL A 219 9.54 -32.88 -23.33
C VAL A 219 9.05 -32.87 -21.88
N LEU A 220 9.46 -31.89 -21.08
CA LEU A 220 9.08 -31.79 -19.66
C LEU A 220 7.55 -31.72 -19.49
N SER A 221 6.87 -30.92 -20.33
CA SER A 221 5.41 -30.88 -20.39
C SER A 221 4.80 -32.24 -20.75
N SER A 222 5.40 -32.99 -21.67
CA SER A 222 4.91 -34.33 -22.07
C SER A 222 5.08 -35.40 -20.99
N ILE A 223 6.05 -35.22 -20.08
CA ILE A 223 6.31 -36.12 -18.94
C ILE A 223 5.34 -35.82 -17.78
N LEU A 224 5.10 -34.54 -17.50
CA LEU A 224 4.24 -34.13 -16.38
C LEU A 224 2.74 -34.16 -16.73
N ALA A 225 2.35 -34.02 -18.00
CA ALA A 225 0.95 -34.04 -18.41
C ALA A 225 0.19 -35.31 -17.98
N GLY A 226 -1.02 -35.12 -17.43
CA GLY A 226 -1.87 -36.20 -16.93
C GLY A 226 -1.84 -36.34 -15.40
N THR A 227 -2.43 -37.42 -14.89
CA THR A 227 -2.70 -37.65 -13.45
C THR A 227 -1.91 -38.81 -12.84
N GLN A 228 -0.90 -39.32 -13.56
CA GLN A 228 -0.22 -40.58 -13.25
C GLN A 228 1.28 -40.46 -12.94
N ILE A 229 1.84 -39.24 -12.87
CA ILE A 229 3.26 -39.10 -12.50
C ILE A 229 3.45 -39.29 -10.99
N LEU A 230 2.53 -38.79 -10.17
CA LEU A 230 2.62 -38.90 -8.71
C LEU A 230 2.36 -40.33 -8.21
N SER A 231 1.48 -41.09 -8.88
CA SER A 231 1.24 -42.51 -8.56
C SER A 231 2.46 -43.37 -8.87
N ARG A 232 3.13 -43.13 -10.02
CA ARG A 232 4.39 -43.80 -10.39
C ARG A 232 5.52 -43.47 -9.43
N LEU A 233 5.79 -42.18 -9.17
CA LEU A 233 6.85 -41.78 -8.24
C LEU A 233 6.63 -42.29 -6.81
N LEU A 234 5.36 -42.40 -6.36
CA LEU A 234 5.03 -43.01 -5.06
C LEU A 234 5.23 -44.53 -5.07
N HIS A 235 4.91 -45.21 -6.17
CA HIS A 235 5.18 -46.63 -6.34
C HIS A 235 6.69 -46.92 -6.32
N ASP A 236 7.48 -46.21 -7.15
CA ASP A 236 8.94 -46.33 -7.25
C ASP A 236 9.63 -46.12 -5.90
N ALA A 237 9.18 -45.11 -5.12
CA ALA A 237 9.70 -44.83 -3.79
C ALA A 237 9.50 -45.99 -2.79
N LEU A 238 8.53 -46.88 -3.03
CA LEU A 238 8.15 -47.97 -2.14
C LEU A 238 8.65 -49.34 -2.61
N THR A 239 8.73 -49.58 -3.92
CA THR A 239 9.19 -50.84 -4.51
C THR A 239 10.69 -50.88 -4.81
N LEU A 240 11.29 -49.76 -5.27
CA LEU A 240 12.69 -49.72 -5.68
C LEU A 240 13.67 -49.34 -4.56
N LEU A 241 13.19 -48.67 -3.50
CA LEU A 241 14.02 -48.15 -2.41
C LEU A 241 13.73 -48.88 -1.09
N SER A 242 14.57 -49.84 -0.71
CA SER A 242 14.44 -50.58 0.55
C SER A 242 14.84 -49.78 1.80
N ALA A 243 15.89 -48.96 1.71
CA ALA A 243 16.41 -48.19 2.84
C ALA A 243 15.58 -46.92 3.11
N GLU A 244 15.08 -46.76 4.34
CA GLU A 244 14.16 -45.65 4.66
C GLU A 244 14.82 -44.26 4.51
N ALA A 245 16.12 -44.14 4.81
CA ALA A 245 16.85 -42.88 4.62
C ALA A 245 16.93 -42.47 3.14
N GLN A 246 17.15 -43.43 2.23
CA GLN A 246 17.15 -43.18 0.78
C GLN A 246 15.74 -42.84 0.29
N ARG A 247 14.71 -43.55 0.77
CA ARG A 247 13.29 -43.26 0.48
C ARG A 247 12.89 -41.85 0.92
N ARG A 248 13.30 -41.41 2.12
CA ARG A 248 13.07 -40.04 2.60
C ARG A 248 13.77 -39.01 1.72
N ALA A 249 15.06 -39.20 1.38
CA ALA A 249 15.81 -38.28 0.53
C ALA A 249 15.21 -38.17 -0.89
N PHE A 250 14.88 -39.30 -1.52
CA PHE A 250 14.20 -39.36 -2.82
C PHE A 250 12.87 -38.59 -2.78
N TRP A 251 12.03 -38.83 -1.77
CA TRP A 251 10.73 -38.17 -1.68
C TRP A 251 10.83 -36.68 -1.36
N GLN A 252 11.83 -36.24 -0.60
CA GLN A 252 12.07 -34.80 -0.40
C GLN A 252 12.44 -34.10 -1.72
N GLU A 253 13.15 -34.75 -2.64
CA GLU A 253 13.39 -34.16 -3.97
C GLU A 253 12.15 -34.21 -4.88
N VAL A 254 11.31 -35.26 -4.82
CA VAL A 254 9.99 -35.28 -5.47
C VAL A 254 9.13 -34.10 -4.98
N VAL A 255 9.05 -33.92 -3.66
CA VAL A 255 8.34 -32.80 -3.01
C VAL A 255 8.94 -31.48 -3.45
N ALA A 256 10.26 -31.32 -3.48
CA ALA A 256 10.92 -30.08 -3.90
C ALA A 256 10.69 -29.75 -5.38
N LEU A 257 10.76 -30.74 -6.27
CA LEU A 257 10.51 -30.58 -7.71
C LEU A 257 9.06 -30.15 -7.98
N LEU A 258 8.09 -30.92 -7.48
CA LEU A 258 6.69 -30.77 -7.84
C LEU A 258 5.95 -29.75 -6.98
N ALA A 259 6.08 -29.83 -5.65
CA ALA A 259 5.30 -29.01 -4.70
C ALA A 259 6.12 -27.87 -4.06
N GLY A 260 7.45 -27.96 -4.06
CA GLY A 260 8.39 -26.94 -3.55
C GLY A 260 8.81 -25.92 -4.61
N SER A 261 7.92 -25.64 -5.56
CA SER A 261 8.02 -24.67 -6.66
C SER A 261 9.25 -24.73 -7.58
N LYS A 262 10.17 -25.71 -7.48
CA LYS A 262 11.34 -25.78 -8.39
C LYS A 262 10.93 -25.77 -9.87
N VAL A 263 9.99 -26.64 -10.29
CA VAL A 263 9.50 -26.63 -11.68
C VAL A 263 8.81 -25.30 -12.01
N LEU A 264 7.74 -24.96 -11.28
CA LEU A 264 6.93 -23.75 -11.52
C LEU A 264 7.76 -22.47 -11.60
N SER A 265 8.65 -22.22 -10.63
CA SER A 265 9.49 -21.00 -10.59
C SER A 265 10.47 -20.91 -11.76
N THR A 266 11.02 -22.03 -12.23
CA THR A 266 11.91 -22.03 -13.40
C THR A 266 11.14 -21.75 -14.69
N MET A 267 9.97 -22.35 -14.87
CA MET A 267 9.15 -22.13 -16.07
C MET A 267 8.57 -20.71 -16.08
N SER A 268 8.12 -20.19 -14.94
CA SER A 268 7.68 -18.80 -14.82
C SER A 268 8.82 -17.81 -15.07
N GLN A 269 10.04 -18.10 -14.61
CA GLN A 269 11.22 -17.26 -14.90
C GLN A 269 11.54 -17.25 -16.40
N VAL A 270 11.51 -18.40 -17.07
CA VAL A 270 11.77 -18.51 -18.52
C VAL A 270 10.71 -17.78 -19.34
N PHE A 271 9.42 -17.97 -19.04
CA PHE A 271 8.35 -17.26 -19.76
C PHE A 271 8.30 -15.75 -19.45
N ALA A 272 8.80 -15.32 -18.28
CA ALA A 272 8.94 -13.90 -17.96
C ALA A 272 10.10 -13.21 -18.70
N THR A 273 11.22 -13.90 -18.95
CA THR A 273 12.36 -13.34 -19.71
C THR A 273 12.25 -13.54 -21.23
N GLN A 274 11.37 -14.44 -21.68
CA GLN A 274 11.16 -14.77 -23.09
C GLN A 274 9.67 -14.76 -23.42
N GLN A 275 9.08 -13.56 -23.41
CA GLN A 275 7.64 -13.35 -23.59
C GLN A 275 7.13 -13.93 -24.92
N ASP A 276 7.89 -13.75 -26.00
CA ASP A 276 7.56 -14.26 -27.35
C ASP A 276 8.42 -15.46 -27.77
N LEU A 277 8.21 -16.59 -27.09
CA LEU A 277 8.58 -17.91 -27.61
C LEU A 277 7.62 -18.33 -28.75
N GLU A 278 7.80 -17.73 -29.92
CA GLU A 278 7.10 -18.13 -31.13
C GLU A 278 7.36 -19.61 -31.46
N GLY A 279 6.34 -20.30 -32.00
CA GLY A 279 6.38 -21.75 -32.22
C GLY A 279 6.10 -22.61 -30.97
N LEU A 280 6.18 -22.07 -29.75
CA LEU A 280 5.76 -22.80 -28.56
C LEU A 280 4.23 -22.98 -28.56
N ALA A 281 3.78 -24.23 -28.74
CA ALA A 281 2.37 -24.61 -28.66
C ALA A 281 1.73 -24.13 -27.33
N PRO A 282 0.39 -23.96 -27.26
CA PRO A 282 -0.27 -23.59 -26.00
C PRO A 282 -0.14 -24.69 -24.92
N ALA A 283 0.00 -25.96 -25.33
CA ALA A 283 0.01 -27.12 -24.45
C ALA A 283 1.10 -27.14 -23.34
N PRO A 284 2.33 -26.63 -23.54
CA PRO A 284 3.31 -26.46 -22.46
C PRO A 284 3.18 -25.18 -21.59
N LYS A 285 2.28 -24.23 -21.89
CA LYS A 285 2.26 -22.94 -21.15
C LYS A 285 1.81 -23.08 -19.68
N TRP A 286 0.99 -24.08 -19.36
CA TRP A 286 0.49 -24.33 -17.99
C TRP A 286 1.60 -24.59 -16.94
N LEU A 287 2.82 -24.96 -17.35
CA LEU A 287 3.90 -25.22 -16.39
C LEU A 287 4.43 -23.95 -15.71
N GLY A 288 4.19 -22.77 -16.29
CA GLY A 288 4.53 -21.48 -15.70
C GLY A 288 3.34 -20.73 -15.09
N ASP A 289 2.10 -21.08 -15.45
CA ASP A 289 0.90 -20.56 -14.80
C ASP A 289 0.64 -21.34 -13.50
N GLY A 290 0.82 -20.67 -12.35
CA GLY A 290 0.58 -21.26 -11.05
C GLY A 290 -0.87 -21.67 -10.79
N LEU A 291 -1.86 -21.09 -11.47
CA LEU A 291 -3.27 -21.47 -11.38
C LEU A 291 -3.51 -22.83 -12.05
N GLU A 292 -3.02 -23.03 -13.27
CA GLU A 292 -3.16 -24.29 -13.99
C GLU A 292 -2.26 -25.40 -13.42
N TYR A 293 -1.01 -25.07 -13.07
CA TYR A 293 -0.09 -25.98 -12.39
C TYR A 293 -0.66 -26.50 -11.07
N SER A 294 -1.32 -25.65 -10.27
CA SER A 294 -1.90 -26.07 -8.99
C SER A 294 -3.15 -26.92 -9.17
N LYS A 295 -3.98 -26.67 -10.19
CA LYS A 295 -5.08 -27.59 -10.57
C LYS A 295 -4.53 -28.95 -11.02
N TRP A 296 -3.47 -28.97 -11.83
CA TRP A 296 -2.81 -30.21 -12.25
C TRP A 296 -2.24 -31.00 -11.07
N LEU A 297 -1.61 -30.33 -10.11
CA LEU A 297 -1.06 -30.96 -8.91
C LEU A 297 -2.18 -31.52 -8.02
N ALA A 298 -3.28 -30.79 -7.84
CA ALA A 298 -4.46 -31.26 -7.13
C ALA A 298 -5.08 -32.52 -7.78
N LYS A 299 -5.20 -32.56 -9.11
CA LYS A 299 -5.67 -33.74 -9.86
C LYS A 299 -4.75 -34.96 -9.72
N ASN A 300 -3.44 -34.75 -9.58
CA ASN A 300 -2.51 -35.83 -9.29
C ASN A 300 -2.66 -36.32 -7.84
N ILE A 301 -2.82 -35.42 -6.86
CA ILE A 301 -3.05 -35.77 -5.46
C ILE A 301 -4.36 -36.57 -5.30
N SER A 302 -5.46 -36.13 -5.93
CA SER A 302 -6.74 -36.85 -5.85
C SER A 302 -6.70 -38.20 -6.57
N ALA A 303 -6.08 -38.31 -7.75
CA ALA A 303 -5.91 -39.59 -8.45
C ALA A 303 -5.11 -40.63 -7.62
N VAL A 304 -4.07 -40.19 -6.91
CA VAL A 304 -3.34 -41.06 -5.95
C VAL A 304 -4.22 -41.39 -4.75
N ALA A 305 -4.97 -40.42 -4.21
CA ALA A 305 -5.84 -40.66 -3.05
C ALA A 305 -6.94 -41.69 -3.34
N VAL A 306 -7.61 -41.60 -4.49
CA VAL A 306 -8.63 -42.57 -4.94
C VAL A 306 -8.06 -43.98 -5.10
N THR A 307 -6.83 -44.11 -5.59
CA THR A 307 -6.22 -45.42 -5.90
C THR A 307 -5.51 -46.07 -4.70
N THR A 308 -5.02 -45.29 -3.73
CA THR A 308 -4.17 -45.82 -2.63
C THR A 308 -4.85 -45.85 -1.26
N LEU A 309 -5.62 -44.82 -0.88
CA LEU A 309 -6.20 -44.72 0.47
C LEU A 309 -7.31 -45.73 0.82
N PRO A 310 -7.94 -46.46 -0.13
CA PRO A 310 -8.70 -47.67 0.23
C PRO A 310 -7.86 -48.81 0.80
N SER A 311 -6.52 -48.77 0.68
CA SER A 311 -5.59 -49.75 1.23
C SER A 311 -4.89 -49.22 2.49
N THR A 312 -4.69 -50.09 3.49
CA THR A 312 -4.26 -49.72 4.85
C THR A 312 -2.74 -49.52 5.00
N HIS A 313 -2.12 -48.77 4.08
CA HIS A 313 -0.68 -48.47 4.10
C HIS A 313 -0.37 -47.06 4.64
N PRO A 314 -0.14 -46.87 5.95
CA PRO A 314 0.03 -45.55 6.56
C PRO A 314 1.26 -44.79 6.05
N GLN A 315 2.25 -45.47 5.47
CA GLN A 315 3.42 -44.83 4.87
C GLN A 315 3.07 -44.11 3.55
N GLN A 316 2.19 -44.68 2.71
CA GLN A 316 1.73 -44.03 1.47
C GLN A 316 1.03 -42.71 1.78
N THR A 317 0.10 -42.72 2.74
CA THR A 317 -0.60 -41.51 3.20
C THR A 317 0.36 -40.44 3.73
N LYS A 318 1.36 -40.82 4.54
CA LYS A 318 2.38 -39.89 5.07
C LYS A 318 3.28 -39.28 3.98
N LEU A 319 3.51 -39.97 2.88
CA LEU A 319 4.27 -39.43 1.74
C LEU A 319 3.39 -38.48 0.90
N LEU A 320 2.15 -38.88 0.60
CA LEU A 320 1.18 -38.05 -0.13
C LEU A 320 0.86 -36.75 0.61
N SER A 321 0.74 -36.77 1.94
CA SER A 321 0.45 -35.57 2.74
C SER A 321 1.62 -34.58 2.83
N GLN A 322 2.87 -35.03 2.67
CA GLN A 322 4.00 -34.11 2.52
C GLN A 322 3.91 -33.30 1.21
N VAL A 323 3.46 -33.93 0.12
CA VAL A 323 3.18 -33.25 -1.16
C VAL A 323 2.02 -32.28 -1.00
N LEU A 324 0.90 -32.70 -0.40
CA LEU A 324 -0.24 -31.84 -0.14
C LEU A 324 0.13 -30.62 0.73
N LYS A 325 0.78 -30.84 1.88
CA LYS A 325 1.22 -29.77 2.78
C LYS A 325 2.15 -28.77 2.09
N ARG A 326 3.10 -29.25 1.27
CA ARG A 326 3.98 -28.35 0.53
C ARG A 326 3.23 -27.61 -0.60
N SER A 327 2.27 -28.26 -1.26
CA SER A 327 1.47 -27.64 -2.32
C SER A 327 0.57 -26.50 -1.83
N LEU A 328 0.07 -26.56 -0.59
CA LEU A 328 -0.65 -25.45 0.06
C LEU A 328 0.25 -24.20 0.24
N SER A 329 1.58 -24.37 0.27
CA SER A 329 2.56 -23.28 0.35
C SER A 329 3.02 -22.71 -1.01
N LEU A 330 2.40 -23.11 -2.12
CA LEU A 330 2.69 -22.58 -3.46
C LEU A 330 2.09 -21.17 -3.74
N GLY A 331 1.33 -20.60 -2.80
CA GLY A 331 0.61 -19.33 -2.96
C GLY A 331 -0.78 -19.47 -3.61
N TYR A 332 -0.95 -20.43 -4.52
CA TYR A 332 -2.22 -20.71 -5.22
C TYR A 332 -3.15 -21.64 -4.41
N ARG A 333 -3.33 -21.32 -3.13
CA ARG A 333 -4.00 -22.19 -2.14
C ARG A 333 -5.44 -22.53 -2.52
N ASP A 334 -6.20 -21.55 -2.99
CA ASP A 334 -7.64 -21.70 -3.24
C ASP A 334 -7.95 -22.55 -4.48
N THR A 335 -7.18 -22.43 -5.57
CA THR A 335 -7.40 -23.27 -6.77
C THR A 335 -7.04 -24.72 -6.52
N LEU A 336 -5.97 -24.98 -5.76
CA LEU A 336 -5.56 -26.32 -5.34
C LEU A 336 -6.68 -27.00 -4.52
N ILE A 337 -7.20 -26.30 -3.49
CA ILE A 337 -8.27 -26.83 -2.64
C ILE A 337 -9.56 -27.04 -3.44
N THR A 338 -9.93 -26.06 -4.28
CA THR A 338 -11.13 -26.13 -5.12
C THR A 338 -11.13 -27.37 -5.99
N GLU A 339 -10.03 -27.63 -6.71
CA GLU A 339 -9.90 -28.80 -7.57
C GLU A 339 -9.81 -30.11 -6.75
N LEU A 340 -9.16 -30.09 -5.58
CA LEU A 340 -9.06 -31.25 -4.69
C LEU A 340 -10.44 -31.70 -4.16
N TYR A 341 -11.24 -30.79 -3.60
CA TYR A 341 -12.56 -31.16 -3.09
C TYR A 341 -13.56 -31.42 -4.23
N THR A 342 -13.47 -30.71 -5.35
CA THR A 342 -14.33 -30.99 -6.52
C THR A 342 -14.07 -32.40 -7.06
N SER A 343 -12.80 -32.83 -7.17
CA SER A 343 -12.45 -34.15 -7.69
C SER A 343 -12.64 -35.32 -6.70
N LEU A 344 -12.69 -35.06 -5.38
CA LEU A 344 -12.93 -36.08 -4.36
C LEU A 344 -14.40 -36.16 -3.87
N LEU A 345 -15.11 -35.04 -3.77
CA LEU A 345 -16.43 -34.96 -3.13
C LEU A 345 -17.58 -34.60 -4.08
N LEU A 346 -17.32 -33.85 -5.16
CA LEU A 346 -18.33 -33.50 -6.18
C LEU A 346 -18.23 -34.36 -7.46
N GLY A 347 -17.49 -35.47 -7.41
CA GLY A 347 -17.48 -36.48 -8.48
C GLY A 347 -18.70 -37.42 -8.39
N ASN A 348 -18.75 -38.43 -9.26
CA ASN A 348 -19.85 -39.41 -9.35
C ASN A 348 -20.19 -40.16 -8.02
N ARG A 349 -19.30 -40.09 -7.02
CA ARG A 349 -19.52 -40.53 -5.63
C ARG A 349 -18.66 -39.65 -4.71
N ALA A 350 -19.19 -39.23 -3.56
CA ALA A 350 -18.42 -38.48 -2.57
C ALA A 350 -17.47 -39.39 -1.79
N LEU A 351 -16.16 -39.21 -1.98
CA LEU A 351 -15.11 -40.02 -1.36
C LEU A 351 -14.60 -39.38 -0.07
N TRP A 352 -15.41 -39.49 0.99
CA TRP A 352 -15.11 -38.95 2.31
C TRP A 352 -13.85 -39.55 2.95
N THR A 353 -13.68 -40.88 2.95
CA THR A 353 -12.57 -41.54 3.65
C THR A 353 -11.18 -41.07 3.15
N PRO A 354 -10.93 -40.94 1.83
CA PRO A 354 -9.71 -40.30 1.33
C PRO A 354 -9.54 -38.84 1.80
N MET A 355 -10.61 -38.04 1.79
CA MET A 355 -10.55 -36.63 2.21
C MET A 355 -10.21 -36.50 3.71
N HIS A 356 -10.93 -37.22 4.59
CA HIS A 356 -10.67 -37.22 6.03
C HIS A 356 -9.23 -37.63 6.35
N LYS A 357 -8.74 -38.71 5.72
CA LYS A 357 -7.39 -39.23 6.00
C LYS A 357 -6.28 -38.31 5.47
N LEU A 358 -6.52 -37.55 4.39
CA LEU A 358 -5.63 -36.46 3.99
C LEU A 358 -5.61 -35.35 5.05
N MET A 359 -6.79 -34.86 5.47
CA MET A 359 -6.91 -33.76 6.44
C MET A 359 -6.29 -34.09 7.81
N GLU A 360 -6.51 -35.31 8.34
CA GLU A 360 -5.95 -35.80 9.62
C GLU A 360 -4.43 -35.63 9.73
N THR A 361 -3.72 -35.69 8.60
CA THR A 361 -2.25 -35.61 8.56
C THR A 361 -1.69 -34.19 8.37
N LEU A 362 -2.56 -33.18 8.26
CA LEU A 362 -2.18 -31.76 8.11
C LEU A 362 -2.23 -31.02 9.46
N SER A 363 -1.61 -29.84 9.55
CA SER A 363 -1.64 -29.07 10.80
C SER A 363 -3.03 -28.49 11.07
N SER A 364 -3.31 -28.12 12.32
CA SER A 364 -4.57 -27.48 12.73
C SER A 364 -4.85 -26.18 11.95
N TYR A 365 -3.80 -25.43 11.59
CA TYR A 365 -3.90 -24.26 10.71
C TYR A 365 -4.31 -24.67 9.28
N ASP A 366 -3.60 -25.64 8.69
CA ASP A 366 -3.88 -26.13 7.32
C ASP A 366 -5.33 -26.66 7.20
N GLN A 367 -5.80 -27.42 8.20
CA GLN A 367 -7.15 -28.00 8.23
C GLN A 367 -8.24 -26.92 8.26
N ARG A 368 -8.11 -25.90 9.13
CA ARG A 368 -9.03 -24.75 9.21
C ARG A 368 -9.01 -23.92 7.93
N ALA A 369 -7.83 -23.66 7.40
CA ALA A 369 -7.68 -22.92 6.14
C ALA A 369 -8.33 -23.67 4.95
N ILE A 370 -8.23 -25.01 4.91
CA ILE A 370 -8.95 -25.83 3.91
C ILE A 370 -10.46 -25.68 4.07
N PHE A 371 -10.98 -25.79 5.29
CA PHE A 371 -12.40 -25.63 5.59
C PHE A 371 -12.93 -24.25 5.15
N ASP A 372 -12.25 -23.16 5.54
CA ASP A 372 -12.65 -21.78 5.22
C ASP A 372 -12.61 -21.47 3.70
N THR A 373 -11.71 -22.13 2.95
CA THR A 373 -11.69 -22.03 1.48
C THR A 373 -12.83 -22.82 0.84
N ILE A 374 -13.10 -24.05 1.31
CA ILE A 374 -14.20 -24.86 0.77
C ILE A 374 -15.54 -24.14 1.02
N LEU A 375 -15.80 -23.68 2.25
CA LEU A 375 -17.02 -22.95 2.60
C LEU A 375 -17.23 -21.71 1.73
N ARG A 376 -16.15 -20.96 1.45
CA ARG A 376 -16.15 -19.76 0.60
C ARG A 376 -16.38 -20.04 -0.88
N ASP A 377 -15.86 -21.15 -1.40
CA ASP A 377 -16.07 -21.56 -2.78
C ASP A 377 -17.46 -22.17 -2.99
N LEU A 378 -17.99 -22.91 -2.00
CA LEU A 378 -19.40 -23.34 -1.98
C LEU A 378 -20.36 -22.13 -1.95
N ALA A 379 -20.10 -21.16 -1.07
CA ALA A 379 -20.87 -19.91 -0.96
C ALA A 379 -20.75 -19.00 -2.19
N ARG A 380 -19.78 -19.26 -3.09
CA ARG A 380 -19.62 -18.61 -4.40
C ARG A 380 -20.30 -19.37 -5.53
N LYS A 381 -20.33 -20.70 -5.48
CA LYS A 381 -20.84 -21.57 -6.54
C LYS A 381 -22.33 -21.88 -6.43
N PHE A 382 -22.84 -22.06 -5.21
CA PHE A 382 -24.16 -22.65 -4.96
C PHE A 382 -25.12 -21.74 -4.18
N LEU A 383 -24.57 -20.71 -3.51
CA LEU A 383 -25.33 -19.69 -2.78
C LEU A 383 -25.12 -18.33 -3.47
N GLN A 384 -26.08 -17.42 -3.36
CA GLN A 384 -26.03 -16.12 -4.04
C GLN A 384 -25.13 -15.17 -3.24
N THR A 385 -23.89 -14.95 -3.69
CA THR A 385 -22.93 -14.08 -2.99
C THR A 385 -23.21 -12.61 -3.27
N GLY A 386 -24.07 -12.00 -2.45
CA GLY A 386 -24.40 -10.57 -2.50
C GLY A 386 -24.95 -10.07 -1.17
N GLY A 387 -24.83 -8.77 -0.92
CA GLY A 387 -25.40 -8.09 0.24
C GLY A 387 -26.91 -7.88 0.09
N GLU A 388 -27.67 -8.98 0.01
CA GLU A 388 -29.12 -8.91 -0.05
C GLU A 388 -29.70 -8.63 1.34
N ALA A 389 -30.50 -7.57 1.46
CA ALA A 389 -31.30 -7.29 2.65
C ALA A 389 -32.19 -8.50 2.98
N VAL A 390 -32.57 -8.67 4.25
CA VAL A 390 -33.31 -9.87 4.69
C VAL A 390 -34.66 -9.95 3.97
N ARG A 391 -34.74 -10.87 3.00
CA ARG A 391 -35.89 -11.04 2.11
C ARG A 391 -37.04 -11.79 2.78
N ASP A 392 -38.24 -11.65 2.23
CA ASP A 392 -39.44 -12.41 2.62
C ASP A 392 -39.15 -13.91 2.73
N ARG A 393 -39.72 -14.54 3.77
CA ARG A 393 -39.50 -15.95 4.11
C ARG A 393 -39.68 -16.93 2.94
N GLU A 394 -40.67 -16.70 2.06
CA GLU A 394 -40.89 -17.53 0.87
C GLU A 394 -39.70 -17.52 -0.09
N SER A 395 -38.98 -16.40 -0.20
CA SER A 395 -37.82 -16.28 -1.06
C SER A 395 -36.60 -17.02 -0.49
N LEU A 396 -36.40 -16.98 0.84
CA LEU A 396 -35.33 -17.70 1.55
C LEU A 396 -35.54 -19.22 1.45
N MET A 397 -36.79 -19.68 1.42
CA MET A 397 -37.11 -21.10 1.27
C MET A 397 -36.84 -21.65 -0.14
N ARG A 398 -36.73 -20.80 -1.18
CA ARG A 398 -36.36 -21.26 -2.54
C ARG A 398 -34.92 -21.80 -2.63
N ASN A 399 -34.04 -21.39 -1.72
CA ASN A 399 -32.65 -21.89 -1.63
C ASN A 399 -32.49 -23.04 -0.61
N ALA A 400 -33.57 -23.54 0.02
CA ALA A 400 -33.46 -24.49 1.13
C ALA A 400 -32.74 -25.81 0.77
N SER A 401 -32.88 -26.31 -0.47
CA SER A 401 -32.17 -27.51 -0.92
C SER A 401 -30.66 -27.29 -1.10
N THR A 402 -30.23 -26.14 -1.65
CA THR A 402 -28.80 -25.84 -1.78
C THR A 402 -28.17 -25.51 -0.42
N VAL A 403 -28.92 -24.86 0.48
CA VAL A 403 -28.56 -24.69 1.90
C VAL A 403 -28.38 -26.05 2.59
N SER A 404 -29.31 -26.99 2.40
CA SER A 404 -29.20 -28.39 2.88
C SER A 404 -27.93 -29.08 2.36
N GLY A 405 -27.65 -29.00 1.06
CA GLY A 405 -26.46 -29.60 0.45
C GLY A 405 -25.14 -28.99 0.94
N VAL A 406 -25.10 -27.68 1.18
CA VAL A 406 -23.94 -27.02 1.81
C VAL A 406 -23.80 -27.45 3.28
N ALA A 407 -24.90 -27.56 4.03
CA ALA A 407 -24.89 -28.05 5.40
C ALA A 407 -24.40 -29.52 5.47
N ALA A 408 -24.77 -30.35 4.48
CA ALA A 408 -24.30 -31.74 4.36
C ALA A 408 -22.79 -31.80 4.11
N MET A 409 -22.27 -30.93 3.25
CA MET A 409 -20.84 -30.79 3.00
C MET A 409 -20.07 -30.31 4.24
N VAL A 410 -20.59 -29.31 4.97
CA VAL A 410 -19.99 -28.82 6.23
C VAL A 410 -19.97 -29.93 7.29
N LYS A 411 -21.10 -30.59 7.53
CA LYS A 411 -21.23 -31.69 8.50
C LYS A 411 -20.29 -32.85 8.17
N GLY A 412 -20.20 -33.23 6.89
CA GLY A 412 -19.28 -34.26 6.40
C GLY A 412 -17.82 -33.89 6.61
N LEU A 413 -17.42 -32.63 6.35
CA LEU A 413 -16.04 -32.16 6.61
C LEU A 413 -15.70 -32.14 8.11
N THR A 414 -16.65 -31.80 8.99
CA THR A 414 -16.45 -31.84 10.44
C THR A 414 -16.46 -33.25 11.04
N GLN A 415 -16.99 -34.24 10.32
CA GLN A 415 -17.23 -35.57 10.88
C GLN A 415 -15.94 -36.23 11.39
N ASN A 416 -15.96 -36.67 12.66
CA ASN A 416 -14.82 -37.24 13.39
C ASN A 416 -13.64 -36.26 13.60
N ASN A 417 -13.82 -34.95 13.41
CA ASN A 417 -12.76 -33.96 13.57
C ASN A 417 -13.15 -32.81 14.53
N VAL A 418 -12.86 -33.02 15.81
CA VAL A 418 -13.09 -32.06 16.91
C VAL A 418 -12.49 -30.66 16.63
N LEU A 419 -11.36 -30.58 15.92
CA LEU A 419 -10.72 -29.30 15.59
C LEU A 419 -11.54 -28.45 14.61
N LEU A 420 -12.34 -29.09 13.76
CA LEU A 420 -13.24 -28.44 12.81
C LEU A 420 -14.63 -28.20 13.42
N GLU A 421 -15.10 -29.10 14.30
CA GLU A 421 -16.33 -28.86 15.07
C GLU A 421 -16.23 -27.60 15.96
N GLU A 422 -15.10 -27.41 16.66
CA GLU A 422 -14.83 -26.18 17.41
C GLU A 422 -14.55 -24.98 16.47
N HIS A 423 -14.02 -25.21 15.26
CA HIS A 423 -13.85 -24.13 14.28
C HIS A 423 -15.19 -23.63 13.71
N VAL A 424 -16.21 -24.49 13.57
CA VAL A 424 -17.59 -24.05 13.22
C VAL A 424 -18.18 -23.14 14.30
N VAL A 425 -18.00 -23.48 15.58
CA VAL A 425 -18.40 -22.63 16.71
C VAL A 425 -17.62 -21.31 16.71
N TYR A 426 -16.32 -21.33 16.40
CA TYR A 426 -15.51 -20.12 16.24
C TYR A 426 -15.96 -19.24 15.06
N TRP A 427 -16.23 -19.83 13.89
CA TRP A 427 -16.67 -19.13 12.68
C TRP A 427 -17.98 -18.35 12.91
N LEU A 428 -18.95 -18.98 13.59
CA LEU A 428 -20.23 -18.35 13.97
C LEU A 428 -20.07 -17.24 15.03
N THR A 429 -18.95 -17.19 15.76
CA THR A 429 -18.74 -16.28 16.91
C THR A 429 -17.53 -15.35 16.75
N SER A 430 -17.05 -15.14 15.52
CA SER A 430 -15.95 -14.25 15.19
C SER A 430 -16.44 -13.04 14.39
N THR A 431 -15.99 -11.84 14.74
CA THR A 431 -16.29 -10.60 14.01
C THR A 431 -15.36 -10.33 12.83
N SER A 432 -14.41 -11.22 12.56
CA SER A 432 -13.52 -11.13 11.41
C SER A 432 -14.32 -10.97 10.11
N GLY A 433 -14.18 -9.81 9.45
CA GLY A 433 -14.99 -9.41 8.29
C GLY A 433 -15.00 -10.40 7.11
N GLU A 434 -13.98 -11.24 7.01
CA GLU A 434 -13.89 -12.36 6.06
C GLU A 434 -15.04 -13.38 6.20
N TYR A 435 -15.58 -13.57 7.41
CA TYR A 435 -16.75 -14.42 7.67
C TYR A 435 -18.08 -13.64 7.59
N ALA A 436 -18.06 -12.33 7.87
CA ALA A 436 -19.22 -11.44 7.68
C ALA A 436 -19.63 -11.32 6.19
N GLY A 437 -18.68 -11.39 5.26
CA GLY A 437 -18.94 -11.30 3.82
C GLY A 437 -19.63 -12.50 3.16
N LEU A 438 -19.86 -13.62 3.87
CA LEU A 438 -20.33 -14.88 3.28
C LEU A 438 -21.86 -15.02 3.13
N GLY A 439 -22.65 -14.02 3.51
CA GLY A 439 -24.11 -13.98 3.30
C GLY A 439 -24.95 -14.83 4.28
N LEU A 440 -26.27 -14.61 4.24
CA LEU A 440 -27.24 -15.24 5.16
C LEU A 440 -27.39 -16.75 4.94
N ASP A 441 -27.49 -17.20 3.68
CA ASP A 441 -27.69 -18.63 3.37
C ASP A 441 -26.50 -19.51 3.81
N THR A 442 -25.28 -18.95 3.83
CA THR A 442 -24.11 -19.65 4.39
C THR A 442 -24.23 -19.80 5.91
N ARG A 443 -24.76 -18.78 6.62
CA ARG A 443 -25.02 -18.86 8.07
C ARG A 443 -26.12 -19.85 8.38
N ARG A 444 -27.18 -19.90 7.57
CA ARG A 444 -28.22 -20.93 7.64
C ARG A 444 -27.63 -22.33 7.52
N ALA A 445 -26.86 -22.60 6.47
CA ALA A 445 -26.21 -23.89 6.27
C ALA A 445 -25.27 -24.30 7.42
N VAL A 446 -24.46 -23.36 7.93
CA VAL A 446 -23.54 -23.63 9.05
C VAL A 446 -24.28 -23.82 10.38
N THR A 447 -25.28 -22.98 10.70
CA THR A 447 -26.09 -23.13 11.93
C THR A 447 -26.94 -24.40 11.93
N ALA A 448 -27.45 -24.84 10.77
CA ALA A 448 -28.16 -26.12 10.62
C ALA A 448 -27.31 -27.32 11.08
N THR A 449 -25.98 -27.28 10.89
CA THR A 449 -25.10 -28.36 11.38
C THR A 449 -25.02 -28.47 12.91
N LEU A 450 -25.36 -27.39 13.63
CA LEU A 450 -25.45 -27.35 15.09
C LEU A 450 -26.87 -27.54 15.63
N ALA A 451 -27.89 -27.67 14.78
CA ALA A 451 -29.31 -27.68 15.15
C ALA A 451 -29.73 -28.80 16.13
N THR A 452 -28.89 -29.83 16.33
CA THR A 452 -29.11 -30.92 17.30
C THR A 452 -28.29 -30.79 18.59
N SER A 453 -27.42 -29.79 18.72
CA SER A 453 -26.43 -29.67 19.80
C SER A 453 -26.71 -28.47 20.71
N GLN A 454 -27.48 -28.71 21.78
CA GLN A 454 -27.88 -27.67 22.74
C GLN A 454 -26.69 -26.90 23.33
N ASP A 455 -25.63 -27.60 23.76
CA ASP A 455 -24.42 -26.98 24.34
C ASP A 455 -23.72 -26.05 23.33
N LYS A 456 -23.44 -26.54 22.12
CA LYS A 456 -22.79 -25.73 21.08
C LYS A 456 -23.64 -24.51 20.68
N LEU A 457 -24.96 -24.65 20.54
CA LEU A 457 -25.86 -23.53 20.29
C LEU A 457 -25.88 -22.52 21.45
N GLY A 458 -25.85 -22.99 22.71
CA GLY A 458 -25.75 -22.14 23.89
C GLY A 458 -24.46 -21.30 23.89
N ARG A 459 -23.30 -21.94 23.67
CA ARG A 459 -21.99 -21.26 23.56
C ARG A 459 -21.93 -20.26 22.41
N VAL A 460 -22.49 -20.61 21.24
CA VAL A 460 -22.58 -19.69 20.10
C VAL A 460 -23.40 -18.46 20.49
N LEU A 461 -24.56 -18.66 21.09
CA LEU A 461 -25.47 -17.58 21.46
C LEU A 461 -24.87 -16.65 22.53
N GLU A 462 -24.35 -17.21 23.63
CA GLU A 462 -23.72 -16.43 24.72
C GLU A 462 -22.59 -15.54 24.21
N LYS A 463 -21.60 -16.12 23.51
CA LYS A 463 -20.45 -15.39 22.99
C LYS A 463 -20.83 -14.38 21.89
N ALA A 464 -21.82 -14.70 21.04
CA ALA A 464 -22.34 -13.76 20.06
C ALA A 464 -23.03 -12.56 20.72
N MET A 465 -23.75 -12.76 21.83
CA MET A 465 -24.42 -11.68 22.58
C MET A 465 -23.44 -10.78 23.33
N GLU A 466 -22.38 -11.35 23.94
CA GLU A 466 -21.28 -10.55 24.54
C GLU A 466 -20.65 -9.62 23.50
N THR A 467 -20.31 -10.21 22.35
CA THR A 467 -19.69 -9.53 21.18
C THR A 467 -20.61 -8.44 20.63
N PHE A 468 -21.87 -8.79 20.33
CA PHE A 468 -22.87 -7.87 19.77
C PHE A 468 -23.21 -6.73 20.75
N GLY A 469 -23.08 -6.96 22.06
CA GLY A 469 -23.27 -5.98 23.12
C GLY A 469 -22.04 -5.14 23.49
N ASN A 470 -20.87 -5.37 22.89
CA ASN A 470 -19.64 -4.66 23.23
C ASN A 470 -19.64 -3.23 22.65
N LYS A 471 -19.50 -2.20 23.50
CA LYS A 471 -19.53 -0.78 23.08
C LYS A 471 -18.45 -0.44 22.03
N VAL A 472 -17.25 -1.01 22.17
CA VAL A 472 -16.13 -0.77 21.23
C VAL A 472 -16.47 -1.30 19.83
N GLN A 473 -17.09 -2.48 19.77
CA GLN A 473 -17.47 -3.13 18.51
C GLN A 473 -18.71 -2.47 17.89
N ILE A 474 -19.68 -2.03 18.70
CA ILE A 474 -20.81 -1.21 18.23
C ILE A 474 -20.33 0.07 17.52
N GLN A 475 -19.21 0.66 17.96
CA GLN A 475 -18.64 1.89 17.41
C GLN A 475 -17.66 1.70 16.23
N HIS A 476 -17.04 0.53 16.09
CA HIS A 476 -15.95 0.32 15.12
C HIS A 476 -16.14 -0.86 14.15
N ASP A 477 -16.95 -1.87 14.47
CA ASP A 477 -17.21 -3.00 13.57
C ASP A 477 -18.16 -2.52 12.45
N ALA A 478 -17.86 -2.87 11.19
CA ALA A 478 -18.64 -2.42 10.04
C ALA A 478 -20.09 -2.93 10.11
N ILE A 479 -21.08 -2.19 9.58
CA ILE A 479 -22.50 -2.53 9.81
C ILE A 479 -22.87 -3.94 9.34
N LEU A 480 -22.30 -4.42 8.23
CA LEU A 480 -22.43 -5.79 7.73
C LEU A 480 -21.94 -6.85 8.74
N GLN A 481 -20.92 -6.56 9.55
CA GLN A 481 -20.45 -7.43 10.63
C GLN A 481 -21.48 -7.45 11.76
N GLN A 482 -22.01 -6.28 12.15
CA GLN A 482 -23.04 -6.18 13.20
C GLN A 482 -24.33 -6.91 12.79
N GLU A 483 -24.74 -6.77 11.53
CA GLU A 483 -25.85 -7.52 10.90
C GLU A 483 -25.57 -9.02 10.86
N SER A 484 -24.35 -9.44 10.51
CA SER A 484 -23.98 -10.86 10.51
C SER A 484 -24.11 -11.51 11.89
N THR A 485 -23.73 -10.79 12.95
CA THR A 485 -23.87 -11.27 14.33
C THR A 485 -25.34 -11.30 14.76
N ALA A 486 -26.15 -10.30 14.38
CA ALA A 486 -27.59 -10.32 14.62
C ALA A 486 -28.28 -11.51 13.93
N GLN A 487 -27.94 -11.81 12.67
CA GLN A 487 -28.45 -12.99 11.94
C GLN A 487 -28.09 -14.29 12.67
N THR A 488 -26.83 -14.46 13.10
CA THR A 488 -26.42 -15.65 13.86
C THR A 488 -27.18 -15.77 15.18
N ILE A 489 -27.38 -14.67 15.91
CA ILE A 489 -28.16 -14.66 17.16
C ILE A 489 -29.60 -15.11 16.90
N LEU A 490 -30.28 -14.55 15.90
CA LEU A 490 -31.68 -14.86 15.58
C LEU A 490 -31.87 -16.32 15.15
N LEU A 491 -30.98 -16.84 14.29
CA LEU A 491 -30.97 -18.25 13.90
C LEU A 491 -30.72 -19.17 15.11
N ALA A 492 -29.69 -18.89 15.93
CA ALA A 492 -29.35 -19.69 17.11
C ALA A 492 -30.46 -19.68 18.17
N VAL A 493 -31.10 -18.53 18.40
CA VAL A 493 -32.29 -18.37 19.26
C VAL A 493 -33.46 -19.22 18.74
N GLY A 494 -33.68 -19.24 17.42
CA GLY A 494 -34.69 -20.08 16.77
C GLY A 494 -34.48 -21.57 17.04
N TYR A 495 -33.28 -22.10 16.77
CA TYR A 495 -32.97 -23.52 17.03
C TYR A 495 -32.98 -23.85 18.53
N LEU A 496 -32.36 -23.04 19.38
CA LEU A 496 -32.30 -23.29 20.83
C LEU A 496 -33.69 -23.23 21.48
N GLY A 497 -34.55 -22.29 21.06
CA GLY A 497 -35.94 -22.17 21.52
C GLY A 497 -36.85 -23.33 21.11
N ARG A 498 -36.45 -24.12 20.10
CA ARG A 498 -37.09 -25.39 19.74
C ARG A 498 -36.56 -26.58 20.57
N LEU A 499 -35.27 -26.59 20.93
CA LEU A 499 -34.65 -27.63 21.75
C LEU A 499 -34.96 -27.51 23.25
N ASP A 500 -34.64 -26.37 23.88
CA ASP A 500 -34.88 -26.12 25.30
C ASP A 500 -35.29 -24.67 25.57
N LYS A 501 -36.60 -24.47 25.73
CA LYS A 501 -37.20 -23.18 26.11
C LYS A 501 -36.70 -22.67 27.48
N ASN A 502 -36.23 -23.54 28.37
CA ASN A 502 -35.70 -23.13 29.67
C ASN A 502 -34.26 -22.58 29.54
N ALA A 503 -33.43 -23.12 28.65
CA ALA A 503 -32.16 -22.51 28.27
C ALA A 503 -32.37 -21.12 27.68
N LEU A 504 -33.26 -20.97 26.69
CA LEU A 504 -33.54 -19.66 26.10
C LEU A 504 -34.06 -18.65 27.15
N ARG A 505 -34.96 -19.08 28.06
CA ARG A 505 -35.46 -18.22 29.14
C ARG A 505 -34.39 -17.81 30.16
N ARG A 506 -33.42 -18.69 30.47
CA ARG A 506 -32.25 -18.31 31.29
C ARG A 506 -31.41 -17.25 30.58
N ILE A 507 -31.17 -17.41 29.28
CA ILE A 507 -30.39 -16.50 28.45
C ILE A 507 -31.08 -15.13 28.30
N SER A 508 -32.40 -15.07 28.12
CA SER A 508 -33.14 -13.79 28.09
C SER A 508 -33.19 -13.09 29.45
N SER A 509 -33.11 -13.83 30.56
CA SER A 509 -32.92 -13.25 31.91
C SER A 509 -31.47 -12.90 32.26
N SER A 510 -30.50 -13.14 31.37
CA SER A 510 -29.08 -12.95 31.67
C SER A 510 -28.68 -11.47 31.71
N GLY A 511 -27.73 -11.15 32.59
CA GLY A 511 -27.09 -9.82 32.61
C GLY A 511 -26.39 -9.48 31.29
N THR A 512 -25.94 -10.48 30.54
CA THR A 512 -25.33 -10.33 29.21
C THR A 512 -26.35 -9.85 28.17
N PHE A 513 -27.54 -10.45 28.11
CA PHE A 513 -28.63 -9.99 27.21
C PHE A 513 -29.08 -8.57 27.55
N ILE A 514 -29.37 -8.30 28.83
CA ILE A 514 -29.85 -6.98 29.27
C ILE A 514 -28.80 -5.89 28.99
N ARG A 515 -27.51 -6.18 29.23
CA ARG A 515 -26.40 -5.28 28.89
C ARG A 515 -26.26 -5.08 27.38
N MET A 516 -26.41 -6.13 26.58
CA MET A 516 -26.36 -6.07 25.12
C MET A 516 -27.46 -5.15 24.58
N VAL A 517 -28.71 -5.35 24.99
CA VAL A 517 -29.86 -4.53 24.56
C VAL A 517 -29.66 -3.08 25.03
N SER A 518 -29.28 -2.85 26.28
CA SER A 518 -29.01 -1.51 26.81
C SER A 518 -27.91 -0.77 26.03
N ASN A 519 -26.77 -1.43 25.77
CA ASN A 519 -25.67 -0.85 25.01
C ASN A 519 -26.09 -0.57 23.55
N ARG A 520 -26.84 -1.48 22.92
CA ARG A 520 -27.36 -1.33 21.55
C ARG A 520 -28.33 -0.16 21.42
N LEU A 521 -29.29 -0.02 22.34
CA LEU A 521 -30.23 1.11 22.37
C LEU A 521 -29.52 2.45 22.62
N SER A 522 -28.42 2.45 23.39
CA SER A 522 -27.58 3.64 23.62
C SER A 522 -26.63 4.01 22.47
N ALA A 523 -26.64 3.27 21.36
CA ALA A 523 -25.76 3.54 20.22
C ALA A 523 -26.21 4.78 19.43
N SER A 524 -25.27 5.60 18.97
CA SER A 524 -25.57 6.77 18.12
C SER A 524 -26.07 6.38 16.73
N VAL A 525 -25.58 5.26 16.18
CA VAL A 525 -25.93 4.78 14.83
C VAL A 525 -27.36 4.21 14.82
N PRO A 526 -28.31 4.74 14.01
CA PRO A 526 -29.69 4.26 13.96
C PRO A 526 -29.80 2.76 13.65
N ARG A 527 -29.09 2.27 12.64
CA ARG A 527 -29.08 0.83 12.27
C ARG A 527 -28.57 -0.07 13.40
N ALA A 528 -27.64 0.40 14.22
CA ALA A 528 -27.13 -0.37 15.37
C ALA A 528 -28.18 -0.45 16.50
N ARG A 529 -29.00 0.60 16.70
CA ARG A 529 -30.18 0.58 17.60
C ARG A 529 -31.26 -0.34 17.07
N PHE A 530 -31.60 -0.24 15.78
CA PHE A 530 -32.60 -1.08 15.10
C PHE A 530 -32.31 -2.58 15.28
N LEU A 531 -31.08 -3.03 14.98
CA LEU A 531 -30.69 -4.44 15.17
C LEU A 531 -30.78 -4.88 16.64
N GLY A 532 -30.54 -3.97 17.60
CA GLY A 532 -30.75 -4.23 19.02
C GLY A 532 -32.23 -4.41 19.39
N MET A 533 -33.11 -3.55 18.87
CA MET A 533 -34.56 -3.67 19.06
C MET A 533 -35.10 -4.96 18.44
N ILE A 534 -34.71 -5.29 17.21
CA ILE A 534 -35.06 -6.53 16.52
C ILE A 534 -34.70 -7.77 17.35
N VAL A 535 -33.46 -7.86 17.85
CA VAL A 535 -33.03 -9.00 18.68
C VAL A 535 -33.79 -9.06 20.02
N ALA A 536 -34.09 -7.91 20.64
CA ALA A 536 -34.87 -7.86 21.88
C ALA A 536 -36.32 -8.33 21.68
N VAL A 537 -37.00 -7.82 20.65
CA VAL A 537 -38.37 -8.21 20.26
C VAL A 537 -38.43 -9.69 19.88
N ALA A 538 -37.47 -10.18 19.10
CA ALA A 538 -37.38 -11.59 18.68
C ALA A 538 -37.32 -12.56 19.87
N VAL A 539 -36.45 -12.28 20.85
CA VAL A 539 -36.29 -13.11 22.05
C VAL A 539 -37.54 -13.01 22.94
N SER A 540 -38.12 -11.82 23.11
CA SER A 540 -39.35 -11.63 23.90
C SER A 540 -40.55 -12.37 23.29
N ARG A 541 -40.74 -12.31 21.96
CA ARG A 541 -41.77 -13.06 21.22
C ARG A 541 -41.73 -14.59 21.43
N LEU A 542 -40.58 -15.16 21.82
CA LEU A 542 -40.43 -16.60 22.09
C LEU A 542 -40.58 -16.99 23.57
N VAL A 543 -40.27 -16.07 24.50
CA VAL A 543 -40.11 -16.39 25.93
C VAL A 543 -41.25 -15.82 26.78
N ASP A 544 -41.76 -14.64 26.43
CA ASP A 544 -42.79 -13.95 27.18
C ASP A 544 -44.21 -14.39 26.76
N LYS A 545 -45.19 -14.01 27.57
CA LYS A 545 -46.62 -14.15 27.20
C LYS A 545 -46.98 -13.10 26.14
N PRO A 546 -47.98 -13.35 25.26
CA PRO A 546 -48.40 -12.37 24.25
C PRO A 546 -48.69 -10.98 24.87
N ASP A 547 -49.38 -10.94 26.00
CA ASP A 547 -49.71 -9.72 26.77
C ASP A 547 -48.50 -9.00 27.40
N LYS A 548 -47.28 -9.53 27.21
CA LYS A 548 -46.02 -9.02 27.79
C LYS A 548 -44.85 -9.00 26.80
N VAL A 549 -45.10 -9.19 25.50
CA VAL A 549 -44.05 -9.07 24.48
C VAL A 549 -43.54 -7.63 24.44
N MET A 550 -42.23 -7.46 24.44
CA MET A 550 -41.58 -6.15 24.31
C MET A 550 -41.94 -5.52 22.95
N ASN A 551 -42.50 -4.31 22.98
CA ASN A 551 -42.73 -3.47 21.81
C ASN A 551 -42.18 -2.06 22.09
N PHE A 552 -41.52 -1.46 21.11
CA PHE A 552 -40.97 -0.10 21.18
C PHE A 552 -41.87 0.96 20.54
N GLY A 553 -42.89 0.57 19.76
CA GLY A 553 -43.87 1.50 19.18
C GLY A 553 -43.30 2.44 18.11
N ILE A 554 -42.44 1.92 17.23
CA ILE A 554 -41.76 2.69 16.18
C ILE A 554 -42.12 2.10 14.82
N GLU A 555 -42.50 2.94 13.85
CA GLU A 555 -42.90 2.54 12.49
C GLU A 555 -41.83 1.68 11.77
N GLU A 556 -40.55 1.92 12.04
CA GLU A 556 -39.42 1.09 11.56
C GLU A 556 -39.60 -0.41 11.87
N LEU A 557 -40.16 -0.76 13.04
CA LEU A 557 -40.37 -2.14 13.48
C LEU A 557 -41.62 -2.79 12.89
N GLU A 558 -42.51 -2.02 12.27
CA GLU A 558 -43.68 -2.50 11.55
C GLU A 558 -43.41 -2.68 10.04
N SER A 559 -42.25 -2.21 9.57
CA SER A 559 -41.77 -2.36 8.19
C SER A 559 -41.66 -3.82 7.73
N ALA A 560 -41.71 -4.04 6.41
CA ALA A 560 -41.50 -5.35 5.81
C ALA A 560 -40.10 -5.93 6.12
N GLU A 561 -39.07 -5.07 6.22
CA GLU A 561 -37.71 -5.51 6.57
C GLU A 561 -37.67 -6.06 8.00
N ALA A 562 -38.26 -5.36 8.97
CA ALA A 562 -38.35 -5.81 10.36
C ALA A 562 -39.05 -7.17 10.47
N HIS A 563 -40.11 -7.40 9.69
CA HIS A 563 -40.76 -8.70 9.61
C HIS A 563 -39.83 -9.79 9.06
N GLY A 564 -39.10 -9.53 7.98
CA GLY A 564 -38.09 -10.47 7.44
C GLY A 564 -37.01 -10.84 8.46
N TRP A 565 -36.49 -9.86 9.21
CA TRP A 565 -35.52 -10.10 10.29
C TRP A 565 -36.10 -10.97 11.43
N LEU A 566 -37.34 -10.72 11.83
CA LEU A 566 -38.01 -11.47 12.90
C LEU A 566 -38.34 -12.92 12.45
N ASP A 567 -38.66 -13.12 11.16
CA ASP A 567 -38.93 -14.44 10.57
C ASP A 567 -37.70 -15.37 10.53
N LEU A 568 -36.46 -14.84 10.64
CA LEU A 568 -35.23 -15.66 10.74
C LEU A 568 -35.29 -16.68 11.88
N VAL A 569 -35.99 -16.34 12.97
CA VAL A 569 -36.21 -17.22 14.12
C VAL A 569 -37.02 -18.47 13.76
N HIS A 570 -37.93 -18.35 12.79
CA HIS A 570 -38.85 -19.40 12.36
C HIS A 570 -38.27 -20.32 11.26
N ILE A 571 -37.12 -19.95 10.69
CA ILE A 571 -36.39 -20.78 9.70
C ILE A 571 -35.97 -22.11 10.33
N GLN A 572 -36.14 -23.18 9.57
CA GLN A 572 -35.78 -24.56 9.91
C GLN A 572 -35.12 -25.19 8.68
N ASP A 573 -33.79 -25.20 8.68
CA ASP A 573 -32.97 -25.84 7.65
C ASP A 573 -32.45 -27.18 8.20
N GLU A 574 -32.60 -28.25 7.42
CA GLU A 574 -32.10 -29.58 7.77
C GLU A 574 -30.78 -29.90 7.05
N VAL A 575 -30.15 -31.02 7.41
CA VAL A 575 -28.89 -31.48 6.81
C VAL A 575 -29.13 -32.73 5.96
N GLY A 576 -29.40 -32.53 4.67
CA GLY A 576 -29.68 -33.56 3.68
C GLY A 576 -28.44 -34.16 3.00
N SER A 577 -28.42 -34.17 1.66
CA SER A 577 -27.43 -34.87 0.85
C SER A 577 -26.51 -33.93 0.08
N ILE A 578 -25.31 -34.40 -0.26
CA ILE A 578 -24.41 -33.72 -1.20
C ILE A 578 -25.03 -33.68 -2.61
N GLU A 579 -25.90 -34.65 -2.91
CA GLU A 579 -26.66 -34.73 -4.16
C GLU A 579 -27.74 -33.63 -4.28
N ASP A 580 -28.03 -32.91 -3.18
CA ASP A 580 -28.87 -31.70 -3.19
C ASP A 580 -28.14 -30.49 -3.83
N LEU A 581 -26.81 -30.57 -4.00
CA LEU A 581 -26.02 -29.57 -4.74
C LEU A 581 -26.15 -29.82 -6.26
N PRO A 582 -26.47 -28.79 -7.07
CA PRO A 582 -26.67 -28.98 -8.50
C PRO A 582 -25.34 -29.37 -9.20
N ALA A 583 -25.38 -30.47 -9.96
CA ALA A 583 -24.20 -31.07 -10.60
C ALA A 583 -23.48 -30.15 -11.61
N ALA A 584 -24.15 -29.10 -12.08
CA ALA A 584 -23.52 -27.92 -12.62
C ALA A 584 -23.83 -26.74 -11.69
N ALA A 585 -22.80 -25.98 -11.30
CA ALA A 585 -23.04 -24.66 -10.73
C ALA A 585 -23.89 -23.84 -11.73
N PRO A 586 -24.90 -23.08 -11.27
CA PRO A 586 -25.71 -22.25 -12.16
C PRO A 586 -24.80 -21.37 -13.02
N GLU A 587 -25.06 -21.31 -14.33
CA GLU A 587 -24.30 -20.39 -15.18
C GLU A 587 -24.38 -18.98 -14.58
N PRO A 588 -23.25 -18.26 -14.41
CA PRO A 588 -23.27 -16.90 -13.90
C PRO A 588 -24.14 -16.08 -14.84
N VAL A 589 -25.33 -15.68 -14.36
CA VAL A 589 -26.51 -15.40 -15.20
C VAL A 589 -26.12 -14.51 -16.36
N LYS A 590 -26.06 -15.10 -17.57
CA LYS A 590 -25.70 -14.39 -18.81
C LYS A 590 -26.64 -13.19 -18.90
N LYS A 591 -26.09 -11.99 -18.66
CA LYS A 591 -26.84 -10.73 -18.45
C LYS A 591 -27.98 -10.68 -19.46
N ARG A 592 -29.20 -10.93 -18.98
CA ARG A 592 -30.30 -11.41 -19.84
C ARG A 592 -30.64 -10.29 -20.81
N ILE A 593 -30.18 -10.43 -22.06
CA ILE A 593 -30.43 -9.44 -23.11
C ILE A 593 -31.95 -9.37 -23.25
N LEU A 594 -32.52 -8.23 -22.85
CA LEU A 594 -33.95 -8.02 -22.83
C LEU A 594 -34.47 -7.95 -24.27
N GLN A 595 -34.88 -9.09 -24.81
CA GLN A 595 -35.78 -9.11 -25.95
C GLN A 595 -37.07 -8.39 -25.53
N PRO A 596 -37.55 -7.40 -26.30
CA PRO A 596 -38.70 -6.59 -25.91
C PRO A 596 -39.99 -7.42 -26.02
N SER A 597 -40.45 -7.97 -24.88
CA SER A 597 -41.77 -8.59 -24.80
C SER A 597 -42.87 -7.53 -24.84
N SER A 598 -43.92 -7.82 -25.61
CA SER A 598 -44.91 -6.84 -26.05
C SER A 598 -45.87 -6.33 -24.96
N LYS A 599 -46.19 -5.03 -25.04
CA LYS A 599 -47.39 -4.33 -24.51
C LYS A 599 -47.54 -4.26 -22.97
N PRO A 600 -47.40 -3.06 -22.35
CA PRO A 600 -47.85 -2.84 -20.98
C PRO A 600 -49.39 -2.77 -20.92
N VAL A 601 -49.97 -3.40 -19.91
CA VAL A 601 -51.38 -3.18 -19.51
C VAL A 601 -51.45 -1.93 -18.65
N LYS A 602 -52.43 -1.05 -18.91
CA LYS A 602 -52.64 0.17 -18.13
C LYS A 602 -52.93 -0.16 -16.66
N ARG A 603 -52.36 0.62 -15.75
CA ARG A 603 -52.98 0.95 -14.46
C ARG A 603 -53.27 2.45 -14.44
N GLU A 604 -54.42 2.82 -13.90
CA GLU A 604 -54.92 4.19 -13.97
C GLU A 604 -54.21 5.11 -12.98
N ARG A 605 -54.04 6.38 -13.35
CA ARG A 605 -53.74 7.46 -12.42
C ARG A 605 -55.07 7.92 -11.82
N LEU A 606 -55.23 7.81 -10.51
CA LEU A 606 -56.18 8.65 -9.78
C LEU A 606 -55.49 9.95 -9.40
N SER A 607 -56.19 11.07 -9.60
CA SER A 607 -55.65 12.43 -9.47
C SER A 607 -55.71 12.95 -8.05
N THR A 608 -54.66 13.66 -7.61
CA THR A 608 -54.60 14.38 -6.35
C THR A 608 -55.49 15.63 -6.35
N ALA A 609 -56.34 15.76 -5.33
CA ALA A 609 -56.90 17.04 -4.90
C ALA A 609 -57.21 17.01 -3.38
N HIS A 610 -56.36 17.69 -2.63
CA HIS A 610 -56.56 18.37 -1.33
C HIS A 610 -57.85 18.15 -0.53
N PHE A 611 -57.73 17.96 0.80
CA PHE A 611 -58.30 18.79 1.89
C PHE A 611 -57.88 18.20 3.28
N PRO A 612 -58.03 18.88 4.44
CA PRO A 612 -56.89 19.62 5.01
C PRO A 612 -56.52 19.26 6.46
N THR A 613 -55.36 19.72 6.91
CA THR A 613 -54.97 19.71 8.33
C THR A 613 -55.51 20.96 9.06
N THR A 614 -56.63 20.82 9.75
CA THR A 614 -57.07 21.78 10.79
C THR A 614 -57.21 21.07 12.12
N SER A 615 -56.36 21.41 13.08
CA SER A 615 -56.53 21.00 14.47
C SER A 615 -57.71 21.71 15.11
N LYS A 616 -58.37 21.06 16.07
CA LYS A 616 -58.90 21.75 17.25
C LYS A 616 -59.11 20.82 18.44
N ILE A 617 -58.98 21.41 19.62
CA ILE A 617 -59.22 20.79 20.92
C ILE A 617 -60.74 20.76 21.20
N ILE A 618 -61.12 19.99 22.21
CA ILE A 618 -62.49 19.64 22.62
C ILE A 618 -63.45 20.84 22.68
N ALA A 619 -64.69 20.54 22.24
CA ALA A 619 -65.95 21.28 22.26
C ALA A 619 -66.16 22.46 23.25
N ILE A 620 -66.97 23.43 22.79
CA ILE A 620 -68.35 23.68 23.27
C ILE A 620 -69.15 24.41 22.16
N GLU A 621 -70.48 24.48 22.31
CA GLU A 621 -71.51 25.09 21.44
C GLU A 621 -71.27 26.61 21.16
N GLU A 622 -71.96 27.33 20.25
CA GLU A 622 -73.30 27.13 19.67
C GLU A 622 -73.52 27.89 18.31
N LEU A 623 -74.51 27.45 17.52
CA LEU A 623 -75.32 28.13 16.46
C LEU A 623 -74.78 29.25 15.51
N SER A 624 -74.78 28.91 14.21
CA SER A 624 -75.53 29.56 13.10
C SER A 624 -75.28 30.99 12.54
N ASP A 625 -75.23 31.01 11.19
CA ASP A 625 -75.83 31.94 10.21
C ASP A 625 -75.23 33.33 9.84
N SER A 626 -74.57 33.31 8.67
CA SER A 626 -74.85 34.14 7.48
C SER A 626 -74.03 35.42 7.13
N ASP A 627 -73.50 35.37 5.90
CA ASP A 627 -73.47 36.42 4.87
C ASP A 627 -72.61 37.70 4.93
N LYS A 628 -71.94 37.94 3.78
CA LYS A 628 -71.39 39.22 3.23
C LYS A 628 -70.15 39.81 3.91
N ALA A 629 -69.41 40.74 3.28
CA ALA A 629 -69.03 40.95 1.87
C ALA A 629 -68.02 42.12 1.79
N GLY A 630 -67.17 42.17 0.76
CA GLY A 630 -66.62 43.43 0.24
C GLY A 630 -65.22 43.88 0.72
N SER A 631 -64.31 44.00 -0.25
CA SER A 631 -63.39 45.14 -0.46
C SER A 631 -62.85 45.98 0.72
N GLY A 632 -61.55 45.84 1.01
CA GLY A 632 -60.53 46.75 0.44
C GLY A 632 -59.99 47.94 1.26
N ILE A 633 -58.82 48.42 0.79
CA ILE A 633 -58.27 49.80 0.88
C ILE A 633 -57.53 50.23 2.18
N GLU A 634 -56.21 50.44 1.97
CA GLU A 634 -55.27 51.48 2.47
C GLU A 634 -54.89 51.68 3.96
N GLU A 635 -53.56 51.85 4.14
CA GLU A 635 -52.78 52.74 5.03
C GLU A 635 -53.07 52.87 6.54
N GLY A 636 -52.02 53.09 7.37
CA GLY A 636 -52.27 53.43 8.79
C GLY A 636 -51.13 53.79 9.75
N GLY A 637 -49.90 53.27 9.59
CA GLY A 637 -48.70 53.76 10.30
C GLY A 637 -48.51 53.48 11.81
N LYS A 638 -47.30 53.84 12.28
CA LYS A 638 -46.75 53.85 13.66
C LYS A 638 -46.43 52.48 14.28
N GLU A 639 -45.16 52.15 14.54
CA GLU A 639 -44.19 52.75 15.48
C GLU A 639 -44.46 52.32 16.94
N ASP A 640 -43.70 51.32 17.40
CA ASP A 640 -42.91 51.34 18.63
C ASP A 640 -41.81 50.23 18.52
N GLU A 641 -40.72 50.34 19.28
CA GLU A 641 -39.50 49.52 19.16
C GLU A 641 -39.41 48.38 20.21
N GLU A 642 -38.22 47.76 20.35
CA GLU A 642 -37.87 46.72 21.34
C GLU A 642 -38.63 45.38 21.15
N ASP A 643 -38.07 44.38 20.44
CA ASP A 643 -36.85 43.68 20.85
C ASP A 643 -36.14 42.95 19.68
N ALA A 644 -34.83 42.69 19.80
CA ALA A 644 -34.00 42.22 18.68
C ALA A 644 -33.22 40.93 18.97
N ASP A 645 -33.70 39.78 18.45
CA ASP A 645 -32.86 38.57 18.32
C ASP A 645 -33.26 37.64 17.14
N LEU A 646 -33.50 38.21 15.96
CA LEU A 646 -33.66 37.46 14.70
C LEU A 646 -32.43 37.61 13.81
N ARG A 647 -31.46 36.70 13.98
CA ARG A 647 -30.37 36.52 13.00
C ARG A 647 -30.96 35.96 11.71
N SER A 648 -30.75 36.65 10.60
CA SER A 648 -31.08 36.13 9.26
C SER A 648 -30.28 34.86 8.99
N TYR A 649 -30.96 33.71 8.91
CA TYR A 649 -30.34 32.49 8.40
C TYR A 649 -29.91 32.72 6.95
N ALA A 650 -28.65 32.44 6.64
CA ALA A 650 -28.23 32.25 5.26
C ALA A 650 -28.99 31.03 4.68
N PRO A 651 -29.34 31.03 3.38
CA PRO A 651 -29.79 29.80 2.73
C PRO A 651 -28.70 28.73 2.88
N PRO A 652 -29.04 27.47 3.18
CA PRO A 652 -28.05 26.40 3.28
C PRO A 652 -27.37 26.24 1.92
N ASP A 653 -26.05 26.32 1.91
CA ASP A 653 -25.27 26.32 0.68
C ASP A 653 -25.17 24.90 0.12
N SER A 654 -25.67 24.73 -1.11
CA SER A 654 -25.35 23.68 -2.07
C SER A 654 -25.19 22.26 -1.49
N ASP A 655 -26.32 21.60 -1.22
CA ASP A 655 -26.39 20.17 -0.91
C ASP A 655 -25.71 19.37 -2.05
N PRO A 656 -24.67 18.55 -1.78
CA PRO A 656 -23.95 17.83 -2.83
C PRO A 656 -24.88 16.81 -3.50
N GLU A 657 -24.96 16.84 -4.84
CA GLU A 657 -25.95 16.13 -5.65
C GLU A 657 -26.02 14.60 -5.37
N ASP A 658 -26.88 14.18 -4.43
CA ASP A 658 -27.15 12.78 -4.11
C ASP A 658 -28.09 12.16 -5.16
N SER A 659 -27.58 12.05 -6.38
CA SER A 659 -28.33 11.69 -7.58
C SER A 659 -27.53 10.78 -8.52
N ASP A 660 -27.32 9.52 -8.13
CA ASP A 660 -27.14 8.42 -9.11
C ASP A 660 -27.27 6.98 -8.51
N ASP A 661 -28.30 6.73 -7.69
CA ASP A 661 -28.65 5.36 -7.22
C ASP A 661 -29.88 4.78 -7.97
N ASP A 662 -30.13 5.25 -9.21
CA ASP A 662 -31.03 4.56 -10.15
C ASP A 662 -30.31 3.33 -10.73
N PRO A 663 -30.80 2.09 -10.51
CA PRO A 663 -30.14 0.87 -11.00
C PRO A 663 -30.13 0.73 -12.54
N THR A 664 -30.78 1.64 -13.28
CA THR A 664 -30.71 1.74 -14.75
C THR A 664 -29.58 2.65 -15.24
N LEU A 665 -29.06 3.57 -14.41
CA LEU A 665 -27.98 4.52 -14.76
C LEU A 665 -26.56 3.99 -14.45
N VAL A 666 -26.43 2.78 -13.91
CA VAL A 666 -25.14 2.18 -13.51
C VAL A 666 -24.15 2.09 -14.68
N ASN A 667 -23.27 3.09 -14.76
CA ASN A 667 -22.17 3.18 -15.72
C ASN A 667 -21.15 2.05 -15.51
N ARG A 668 -21.30 0.97 -16.30
CA ARG A 668 -20.49 -0.26 -16.23
C ARG A 668 -19.00 -0.08 -16.54
N ASN A 669 -18.61 1.11 -16.99
CA ASN A 669 -17.25 1.48 -17.34
C ASN A 669 -16.58 2.37 -16.27
N LYS A 670 -17.13 2.45 -15.04
CA LYS A 670 -16.50 3.22 -13.94
C LYS A 670 -15.08 2.67 -13.68
N PRO A 671 -14.02 3.51 -13.76
CA PRO A 671 -12.64 3.04 -13.68
C PRO A 671 -12.28 2.52 -12.29
N THR A 672 -11.29 1.64 -12.21
CA THR A 672 -10.85 0.98 -10.98
C THR A 672 -9.52 1.57 -10.50
N ALA A 673 -9.44 1.88 -9.20
CA ALA A 673 -8.25 2.47 -8.57
C ALA A 673 -7.00 1.57 -8.68
N PRO A 674 -5.80 2.14 -8.92
CA PRO A 674 -4.56 1.38 -9.03
C PRO A 674 -4.10 0.80 -7.69
N VAL A 675 -3.64 -0.45 -7.72
CA VAL A 675 -3.08 -1.18 -6.54
C VAL A 675 -1.56 -1.34 -6.61
N TYR A 676 -0.98 -1.13 -7.80
CA TYR A 676 0.46 -1.24 -8.07
C TYR A 676 0.98 0.05 -8.72
N ILE A 677 2.24 0.40 -8.45
CA ILE A 677 2.90 1.56 -9.05
C ILE A 677 2.97 1.42 -10.58
N THR A 678 3.20 0.21 -11.09
CA THR A 678 3.18 -0.08 -12.53
C THR A 678 1.78 0.06 -13.16
N SER A 679 0.71 -0.15 -12.39
CA SER A 679 -0.67 0.12 -12.82
C SER A 679 -0.97 1.61 -12.79
N LEU A 680 -0.51 2.33 -11.75
CA LEU A 680 -0.64 3.78 -11.64
C LEU A 680 0.03 4.48 -12.83
N VAL A 681 1.28 4.13 -13.16
CA VAL A 681 1.98 4.64 -14.34
C VAL A 681 1.19 4.35 -15.62
N LYS A 682 0.62 3.15 -15.79
CA LYS A 682 -0.19 2.83 -16.98
C LYS A 682 -1.46 3.67 -17.10
N GLN A 683 -2.16 3.93 -15.98
CA GLN A 683 -3.38 4.75 -15.98
C GLN A 683 -3.08 6.25 -16.19
N LEU A 684 -1.98 6.76 -15.63
CA LEU A 684 -1.56 8.15 -15.83
C LEU A 684 -1.03 8.44 -17.25
N ASN A 685 -0.62 7.41 -18.00
CA ASN A 685 -0.25 7.54 -19.43
C ASN A 685 -1.41 7.16 -20.38
N ALA A 686 -2.62 6.89 -19.88
CA ALA A 686 -3.78 6.52 -20.69
C ALA A 686 -4.53 7.78 -21.17
N SER A 687 -4.06 8.38 -22.27
CA SER A 687 -4.65 9.59 -22.90
C SER A 687 -6.15 9.50 -23.17
N ASP A 688 -6.65 8.28 -23.41
CA ASP A 688 -7.98 8.03 -23.95
C ASP A 688 -9.04 7.80 -22.85
N ASP A 689 -8.63 7.73 -21.57
CA ASP A 689 -9.50 7.45 -20.42
C ASP A 689 -9.31 8.51 -19.31
N LEU A 690 -9.87 9.69 -19.56
CA LEU A 690 -9.91 10.83 -18.65
C LEU A 690 -10.30 10.48 -17.19
N PRO A 691 -11.42 9.77 -16.92
CA PRO A 691 -11.79 9.45 -15.53
C PRO A 691 -10.88 8.39 -14.90
N ALA A 692 -10.23 7.50 -15.66
CA ALA A 692 -9.20 6.62 -15.11
C ALA A 692 -7.93 7.38 -14.72
N MET A 693 -7.50 8.33 -15.54
CA MET A 693 -6.37 9.22 -15.25
C MET A 693 -6.65 10.10 -14.03
N GLU A 694 -7.86 10.64 -13.90
CA GLU A 694 -8.31 11.39 -12.71
C GLU A 694 -8.27 10.53 -11.43
N LEU A 695 -8.86 9.32 -11.48
CA LEU A 695 -8.87 8.40 -10.33
C LEU A 695 -7.45 7.94 -9.95
N ALA A 696 -6.58 7.73 -10.95
CA ALA A 696 -5.17 7.45 -10.75
C ALA A 696 -4.45 8.62 -10.06
N LEU A 697 -4.70 9.86 -10.48
CA LEU A 697 -4.10 11.05 -9.86
C LEU A 697 -4.60 11.26 -8.43
N LYS A 698 -5.90 11.14 -8.17
CA LYS A 698 -6.51 11.23 -6.82
C LYS A 698 -6.01 10.15 -5.86
N THR A 699 -5.63 8.97 -6.36
CA THR A 699 -5.11 7.87 -5.52
C THR A 699 -3.60 7.88 -5.34
N ALA A 700 -2.84 8.50 -6.25
CA ALA A 700 -1.38 8.46 -6.32
C ALA A 700 -0.67 8.78 -4.98
N PRO A 701 -0.93 9.91 -4.27
CA PRO A 701 -0.16 10.26 -3.08
C PRO A 701 -0.32 9.20 -1.96
N SER A 702 -1.53 8.66 -1.82
CA SER A 702 -1.83 7.61 -0.84
C SER A 702 -1.16 6.28 -1.19
N LEU A 703 -1.12 5.91 -2.47
CA LEU A 703 -0.51 4.67 -2.95
C LEU A 703 1.01 4.72 -2.82
N ILE A 704 1.64 5.85 -3.19
CA ILE A 704 3.09 6.05 -3.09
C ILE A 704 3.55 5.94 -1.64
N ARG A 705 2.93 6.69 -0.70
CA ARG A 705 3.26 6.61 0.73
C ARG A 705 3.07 5.19 1.30
N ARG A 706 2.00 4.47 0.90
CA ARG A 706 1.77 3.05 1.29
C ARG A 706 2.83 2.09 0.71
N LYS A 707 3.36 2.35 -0.48
CA LYS A 707 4.35 1.51 -1.17
C LYS A 707 5.80 1.84 -0.81
N ALA A 708 6.07 2.94 -0.09
CA ALA A 708 7.42 3.39 0.27
C ALA A 708 8.30 2.30 0.90
N ASN A 709 7.72 1.41 1.71
CA ASN A 709 8.40 0.29 2.38
C ASN A 709 7.95 -1.10 1.86
N PHE A 710 7.18 -1.16 0.77
CA PHE A 710 6.62 -2.39 0.23
C PHE A 710 7.55 -3.03 -0.82
N GLY A 711 8.67 -3.57 -0.35
CA GLY A 711 9.71 -4.17 -1.20
C GLY A 711 10.26 -3.18 -2.24
N ASP A 712 10.72 -3.71 -3.37
CA ASP A 712 11.37 -2.92 -4.43
C ASP A 712 10.42 -2.39 -5.51
N GLU A 713 9.10 -2.49 -5.31
CA GLU A 713 8.11 -2.07 -6.30
C GLU A 713 8.20 -0.56 -6.58
N LEU A 714 8.33 0.26 -5.53
CA LEU A 714 8.48 1.70 -5.70
C LEU A 714 9.88 2.05 -6.20
N SER A 715 10.95 1.52 -5.58
CA SER A 715 12.35 1.88 -5.93
C SER A 715 12.69 1.62 -7.39
N SER A 716 12.17 0.53 -7.98
CA SER A 716 12.35 0.20 -9.41
C SER A 716 11.52 1.05 -10.38
N ASN A 717 10.41 1.66 -9.93
CA ASN A 717 9.47 2.39 -10.80
C ASN A 717 9.35 3.90 -10.50
N ILE A 718 10.06 4.42 -9.50
CA ILE A 718 9.87 5.80 -9.03
C ILE A 718 10.29 6.87 -10.05
N LEU A 719 11.33 6.60 -10.86
CA LEU A 719 11.79 7.53 -11.90
C LEU A 719 10.82 7.59 -13.10
N PRO A 720 10.34 6.47 -13.67
CA PRO A 720 9.21 6.48 -14.61
C PRO A 720 7.98 7.19 -14.05
N LEU A 721 7.59 6.92 -12.79
CA LEU A 721 6.44 7.55 -12.16
C LEU A 721 6.59 9.07 -12.03
N ALA A 722 7.73 9.56 -11.53
CA ALA A 722 7.98 10.99 -11.38
C ALA A 722 8.06 11.69 -12.75
N SER A 723 8.61 11.04 -13.77
CA SER A 723 8.60 11.54 -15.15
C SER A 723 7.18 11.64 -15.72
N THR A 724 6.34 10.62 -15.56
CA THR A 724 4.93 10.68 -15.98
C THR A 724 4.18 11.79 -15.20
N LEU A 725 4.33 11.87 -13.88
CA LEU A 725 3.69 12.90 -13.07
C LEU A 725 4.09 14.33 -13.47
N LEU A 726 5.36 14.55 -13.81
CA LEU A 726 5.86 15.86 -14.25
C LEU A 726 5.36 16.25 -15.65
N ASN A 727 5.17 15.27 -16.53
CA ASN A 727 4.71 15.47 -17.91
C ASN A 727 3.17 15.38 -18.07
N LEU A 728 2.40 15.22 -16.99
CA LEU A 728 0.94 15.30 -17.02
C LEU A 728 0.51 16.69 -17.50
N GLN A 729 -0.18 16.71 -18.64
CA GLN A 729 -0.88 17.89 -19.15
C GLN A 729 -2.04 18.26 -18.22
N GLU A 730 -2.39 19.54 -18.17
CA GLU A 730 -3.49 20.02 -17.33
C GLU A 730 -4.85 19.63 -17.93
N ILE A 731 -5.59 18.82 -17.16
CA ILE A 731 -6.88 18.26 -17.57
C ILE A 731 -7.95 19.32 -17.30
N THR A 732 -8.52 19.90 -18.35
CA THR A 732 -9.41 21.07 -18.31
C THR A 732 -10.72 20.87 -17.54
N SER A 733 -11.01 19.67 -17.06
CA SER A 733 -12.19 19.33 -16.26
C SER A 733 -11.94 19.23 -14.74
N MET A 734 -10.70 19.45 -14.26
CA MET A 734 -10.33 19.16 -12.87
C MET A 734 -9.42 20.24 -12.25
N GLU A 735 -10.03 21.16 -11.52
CA GLU A 735 -9.39 22.29 -10.81
C GLU A 735 -8.24 21.84 -9.87
N ASP A 736 -8.38 20.67 -9.26
CA ASP A 736 -7.45 20.10 -8.28
C ASP A 736 -6.19 19.42 -8.87
N THR A 737 -6.06 19.35 -10.20
CA THR A 737 -4.99 18.59 -10.88
C THR A 737 -3.59 19.07 -10.53
N SER A 738 -3.38 20.39 -10.45
CA SER A 738 -2.07 20.97 -10.12
C SER A 738 -1.62 20.60 -8.70
N ARG A 739 -2.57 20.61 -7.74
CA ARG A 739 -2.36 20.25 -6.34
C ARG A 739 -2.09 18.76 -6.16
N LEU A 740 -2.91 17.89 -6.75
CA LEU A 740 -2.71 16.43 -6.65
C LEU A 740 -1.40 15.97 -7.33
N ARG A 741 -1.01 16.61 -8.44
CA ARG A 741 0.31 16.42 -9.09
C ARG A 741 1.45 16.80 -8.15
N LEU A 742 1.34 17.93 -7.45
CA LEU A 742 2.32 18.37 -6.46
C LEU A 742 2.40 17.41 -5.27
N GLU A 743 1.26 17.02 -4.67
CA GLU A 743 1.19 16.05 -3.57
C GLU A 743 1.79 14.68 -3.94
N ALA A 744 1.61 14.22 -5.18
CA ALA A 744 2.19 12.97 -5.66
C ALA A 744 3.72 13.07 -5.85
N LEU A 745 4.24 14.20 -6.33
CA LEU A 745 5.68 14.47 -6.43
C LEU A 745 6.33 14.60 -5.03
N VAL A 746 5.66 15.26 -4.08
CA VAL A 746 6.06 15.31 -2.66
C VAL A 746 6.10 13.91 -2.06
N ALA A 747 5.06 13.09 -2.27
CA ALA A 747 5.03 11.70 -1.79
C ALA A 747 6.18 10.85 -2.36
N CYS A 748 6.56 11.04 -3.63
CA CYS A 748 7.74 10.41 -4.22
C CYS A 748 9.04 10.85 -3.52
N LEU A 749 9.21 12.16 -3.29
CA LEU A 749 10.40 12.73 -2.65
C LEU A 749 10.58 12.22 -1.22
N VAL A 750 9.52 12.26 -0.41
CA VAL A 750 9.53 11.79 0.99
C VAL A 750 9.76 10.27 1.07
N SER A 751 9.27 9.51 0.09
CA SER A 751 9.42 8.04 0.08
C SER A 751 10.84 7.54 -0.23
N LYS A 752 11.60 8.25 -1.09
CA LYS A 752 12.99 7.90 -1.49
C LYS A 752 13.86 9.16 -1.75
N PRO A 753 14.15 10.00 -0.73
CA PRO A 753 14.79 11.30 -0.94
C PRO A 753 16.18 11.21 -1.60
N ALA A 754 16.97 10.19 -1.22
CA ALA A 754 18.32 9.96 -1.76
C ALA A 754 18.37 9.74 -3.30
N ILE A 755 17.26 9.31 -3.91
CA ILE A 755 17.13 9.12 -5.36
C ILE A 755 16.39 10.32 -5.98
N MET A 756 15.30 10.74 -5.35
CA MET A 756 14.38 11.72 -5.93
C MET A 756 14.89 13.17 -5.83
N GLY A 757 15.59 13.54 -4.76
CA GLY A 757 16.17 14.89 -4.61
C GLY A 757 17.18 15.23 -5.71
N PRO A 758 18.20 14.39 -5.95
CA PRO A 758 19.17 14.61 -7.03
C PRO A 758 18.54 14.55 -8.42
N TRP A 759 17.51 13.70 -8.61
CA TRP A 759 16.75 13.65 -9.87
C TRP A 759 15.92 14.93 -10.10
N MET A 760 15.22 15.44 -9.10
CA MET A 760 14.47 16.71 -9.21
C MET A 760 15.41 17.88 -9.48
N ALA A 761 16.58 17.93 -8.82
CA ALA A 761 17.59 18.95 -9.05
C ALA A 761 18.19 18.89 -10.46
N SER A 762 18.57 17.70 -10.94
CA SER A 762 18.98 17.48 -12.34
C SER A 762 17.89 17.94 -13.31
N THR A 763 16.66 17.43 -13.15
CA THR A 763 15.52 17.68 -14.03
C THR A 763 15.12 19.16 -14.10
N TYR A 764 15.30 19.93 -13.01
CA TYR A 764 15.08 21.38 -12.99
C TYR A 764 16.05 22.15 -13.92
N PHE A 765 17.35 21.84 -13.87
CA PHE A 765 18.39 22.54 -14.63
C PHE A 765 18.60 21.98 -16.05
N GLU A 766 18.45 20.67 -16.23
CA GLU A 766 18.82 19.95 -17.45
C GLU A 766 17.59 19.58 -18.33
N GLY A 767 16.37 19.67 -17.78
CA GLY A 767 15.14 19.32 -18.49
C GLY A 767 14.49 20.49 -19.24
N ASP A 768 14.00 20.22 -20.44
CA ASP A 768 13.20 21.15 -21.27
C ASP A 768 11.77 21.32 -20.70
N LEU A 769 11.66 22.12 -19.65
CA LEU A 769 10.44 22.31 -18.86
C LEU A 769 9.82 23.70 -19.04
N SER A 770 8.52 23.81 -18.75
CA SER A 770 7.84 25.11 -18.61
C SER A 770 8.22 25.79 -17.28
N LEU A 771 7.90 27.08 -17.15
CA LEU A 771 8.08 27.77 -15.87
C LEU A 771 7.19 27.19 -14.76
N SER A 772 5.98 26.70 -15.10
CA SER A 772 5.05 26.09 -14.14
C SER A 772 5.48 24.69 -13.67
N THR A 773 6.10 23.88 -14.54
CA THR A 773 6.64 22.58 -14.10
C THR A 773 7.96 22.75 -13.34
N ARG A 774 8.79 23.76 -13.67
CA ARG A 774 9.96 24.11 -12.83
C ARG A 774 9.57 24.66 -11.45
N SER A 775 8.54 25.50 -11.35
CA SER A 775 8.07 25.96 -10.04
C SER A 775 7.44 24.82 -9.22
N ALA A 776 6.71 23.90 -9.84
CA ALA A 776 6.19 22.71 -9.19
C ALA A 776 7.30 21.76 -8.66
N LEU A 777 8.44 21.64 -9.35
CA LEU A 777 9.61 20.89 -8.85
C LEU A 777 10.21 21.56 -7.61
N LEU A 778 10.44 22.88 -7.64
CA LEU A 778 10.94 23.64 -6.48
C LEU A 778 9.97 23.54 -5.29
N ALA A 779 8.66 23.59 -5.56
CA ALA A 779 7.61 23.42 -4.56
C ALA A 779 7.61 22.01 -3.93
N ALA A 780 7.74 20.97 -4.75
CA ALA A 780 7.83 19.59 -4.27
C ALA A 780 9.05 19.39 -3.35
N VAL A 781 10.18 20.05 -3.65
CA VAL A 781 11.37 20.02 -2.80
C VAL A 781 11.15 20.78 -1.48
N ALA A 782 10.60 21.99 -1.49
CA ALA A 782 10.35 22.77 -0.27
C ALA A 782 9.37 22.05 0.69
N LEU A 783 8.25 21.57 0.17
CA LEU A 783 7.20 20.91 0.95
C LEU A 783 7.63 19.50 1.39
N GLY A 784 8.25 18.73 0.49
CA GLY A 784 8.75 17.39 0.82
C GLY A 784 9.89 17.40 1.83
N ALA A 785 10.74 18.44 1.87
CA ALA A 785 11.72 18.61 2.93
C ALA A 785 11.07 18.88 4.30
N ARG A 786 10.01 19.70 4.37
CA ARG A 786 9.25 19.95 5.60
C ARG A 786 8.51 18.70 6.08
N GLU A 787 7.84 17.96 5.19
CA GLU A 787 7.21 16.68 5.51
C GLU A 787 8.23 15.65 6.02
N PHE A 788 9.39 15.53 5.35
CA PHE A 788 10.46 14.60 5.74
C PHE A 788 11.13 14.98 7.09
N ALA A 789 11.18 16.27 7.43
CA ALA A 789 11.57 16.76 8.75
C ALA A 789 10.47 16.63 9.83
N GLY A 790 9.25 16.22 9.46
CA GLY A 790 8.12 16.08 10.38
C GLY A 790 7.48 17.43 10.79
N ILE A 791 7.62 18.46 9.95
CA ILE A 791 7.04 19.80 10.14
C ILE A 791 5.73 19.84 9.36
N THR A 792 4.59 19.74 10.06
CA THR A 792 3.24 19.79 9.47
C THR A 792 2.68 21.21 9.44
N ASP A 793 1.75 21.46 8.51
CA ASP A 793 1.18 22.80 8.29
C ASP A 793 0.13 23.23 9.33
N ASP A 794 -0.15 22.38 10.33
CA ASP A 794 -0.78 22.80 11.60
C ASP A 794 0.02 23.92 12.29
N ASP A 795 1.35 23.95 12.10
CA ASP A 795 2.23 25.03 12.55
C ASP A 795 1.88 26.40 11.91
N THR A 796 1.26 26.38 10.73
CA THR A 796 0.82 27.59 10.01
C THR A 796 -0.63 27.93 10.29
N GLU A 797 -1.54 26.97 10.45
CA GLU A 797 -2.96 27.26 10.72
C GLU A 797 -3.19 27.97 12.07
N GLU A 798 -2.44 27.63 13.12
CA GLU A 798 -2.51 28.37 14.40
C GLU A 798 -2.09 29.85 14.25
N ILE A 799 -1.26 30.19 13.24
CA ILE A 799 -0.71 31.53 13.01
C ILE A 799 -1.54 32.31 11.98
N THR A 800 -2.06 31.64 10.95
CA THR A 800 -3.00 32.26 10.02
C THR A 800 -4.34 32.53 10.70
N ALA A 801 -4.81 31.70 11.64
CA ALA A 801 -5.99 32.01 12.45
C ALA A 801 -5.85 33.32 13.25
N ALA A 802 -4.65 33.60 13.78
CA ALA A 802 -4.33 34.85 14.47
C ALA A 802 -4.18 36.07 13.53
N SER A 803 -4.06 35.86 12.22
CA SER A 803 -3.85 36.90 11.20
C SER A 803 -5.08 37.13 10.30
N ALA A 804 -5.90 36.11 10.10
CA ALA A 804 -7.08 36.11 9.23
C ALA A 804 -8.26 36.90 9.84
N SER A 805 -8.28 37.06 11.16
CA SER A 805 -9.21 37.91 11.92
C SER A 805 -9.18 39.40 11.57
N THR A 806 -8.30 39.82 10.64
CA THR A 806 -8.16 41.23 10.21
C THR A 806 -8.03 41.43 8.70
N THR A 807 -8.05 40.38 7.85
CA THR A 807 -7.65 40.52 6.43
C THR A 807 -8.48 39.80 5.37
N ASN A 808 -9.39 38.87 5.72
CA ASN A 808 -10.19 38.14 4.71
C ASN A 808 -11.55 38.77 4.35
N GLU A 809 -12.03 39.74 5.14
CA GLU A 809 -13.17 40.59 4.78
C GLU A 809 -12.67 41.95 4.28
N GLY A 810 -12.75 42.22 2.97
CA GLY A 810 -12.45 43.57 2.42
C GLY A 810 -11.81 43.67 1.03
N SER A 811 -11.37 42.58 0.40
CA SER A 811 -10.81 42.67 -0.98
C SER A 811 -11.93 42.88 -2.01
N PHE A 812 -11.92 44.03 -2.67
CA PHE A 812 -12.95 44.44 -3.63
C PHE A 812 -12.93 43.53 -4.89
N PRO A 813 -14.07 43.10 -5.44
CA PRO A 813 -14.10 42.12 -6.54
C PRO A 813 -13.29 42.49 -7.80
N SER A 814 -13.09 43.78 -8.08
CA SER A 814 -12.25 44.25 -9.20
C SER A 814 -10.74 44.01 -9.02
N LYS A 815 -10.29 43.56 -7.84
CA LYS A 815 -8.91 43.15 -7.56
C LYS A 815 -8.70 41.62 -7.54
N ARG A 816 -9.76 40.82 -7.63
CA ARG A 816 -9.66 39.36 -7.81
C ARG A 816 -9.76 39.01 -9.29
N LEU A 817 -9.05 37.96 -9.69
CA LEU A 817 -9.33 37.33 -10.98
C LEU A 817 -10.66 36.55 -10.88
N PRO A 818 -11.33 36.25 -12.01
CA PRO A 818 -12.39 35.24 -12.03
C PRO A 818 -11.92 33.94 -11.36
N PRO A 819 -12.75 33.23 -10.57
CA PRO A 819 -12.28 32.19 -9.65
C PRO A 819 -11.51 31.05 -10.34
N HIS A 820 -11.92 30.65 -11.54
CA HIS A 820 -11.21 29.64 -12.35
C HIS A 820 -9.79 30.05 -12.77
N LEU A 821 -9.53 31.36 -12.91
CA LEU A 821 -8.18 31.90 -13.15
C LEU A 821 -7.43 32.13 -11.83
N GLU A 822 -8.12 32.55 -10.76
CA GLU A 822 -7.53 32.71 -9.43
C GLU A 822 -6.95 31.38 -8.92
N GLN A 823 -7.68 30.27 -9.06
CA GLN A 823 -7.16 28.91 -8.79
C GLN A 823 -5.95 28.57 -9.66
N ALA A 824 -6.07 28.72 -10.99
CA ALA A 824 -5.05 28.30 -11.95
C ALA A 824 -3.69 29.02 -11.76
N TYR A 825 -3.71 30.30 -11.35
CA TYR A 825 -2.49 31.08 -11.15
C TYR A 825 -1.99 31.13 -9.68
N SER A 826 -2.79 30.72 -8.69
CA SER A 826 -2.38 30.75 -7.27
C SER A 826 -1.77 29.46 -6.73
N SER A 827 -2.22 28.29 -7.22
CA SER A 827 -2.18 27.02 -6.46
C SER A 827 -0.81 26.53 -6.00
N ALA A 828 0.28 26.86 -6.69
CA ALA A 828 1.61 26.28 -6.45
C ALA A 828 2.62 27.21 -5.76
N VAL A 829 2.41 28.53 -5.79
CA VAL A 829 3.42 29.52 -5.33
C VAL A 829 3.07 30.09 -3.95
N GLN A 830 1.79 30.33 -3.68
CA GLN A 830 1.29 30.89 -2.42
C GLN A 830 1.78 30.16 -1.15
N PRO A 831 1.84 28.81 -1.05
CA PRO A 831 2.32 28.17 0.18
C PRO A 831 3.80 28.45 0.47
N ILE A 832 4.64 28.66 -0.55
CA ILE A 832 6.08 28.90 -0.35
C ILE A 832 6.32 30.35 0.04
N ASP A 833 5.57 31.28 -0.56
CA ASP A 833 5.56 32.68 -0.15
C ASP A 833 5.02 32.85 1.29
N SER A 834 3.98 32.11 1.69
CA SER A 834 3.48 32.16 3.07
C SER A 834 4.46 31.55 4.07
N ILE A 835 5.04 30.37 3.79
CA ILE A 835 6.09 29.76 4.63
C ILE A 835 7.29 30.70 4.75
N SER A 836 7.75 31.30 3.64
CA SER A 836 8.88 32.24 3.65
C SER A 836 8.58 33.52 4.43
N LYS A 837 7.36 34.07 4.33
CA LYS A 837 6.91 35.18 5.19
C LYS A 837 6.98 34.78 6.66
N THR A 838 6.34 33.67 7.06
CA THR A 838 6.32 33.18 8.46
C THR A 838 7.72 32.91 9.00
N LEU A 839 8.64 32.39 8.17
CA LEU A 839 10.05 32.18 8.51
C LEU A 839 10.76 33.53 8.75
N SER A 840 10.60 34.50 7.84
CA SER A 840 11.18 35.84 7.98
C SER A 840 10.66 36.59 9.22
N TYR A 841 9.36 36.51 9.52
CA TYR A 841 8.79 37.01 10.77
C TYR A 841 9.39 36.30 11.98
N ARG A 842 9.48 34.97 11.98
CA ARG A 842 10.03 34.18 13.10
C ARG A 842 11.47 34.58 13.46
N THR A 843 12.35 34.78 12.47
CA THR A 843 13.75 35.18 12.69
C THR A 843 13.86 36.63 13.17
N LEU A 844 13.02 37.54 12.67
CA LEU A 844 13.05 38.95 13.06
C LEU A 844 12.31 39.25 14.39
N GLN A 845 11.29 38.47 14.74
CA GLN A 845 10.46 38.67 15.93
C GLN A 845 11.24 38.81 17.26
N PRO A 846 12.23 37.96 17.61
CA PRO A 846 12.96 38.14 18.86
C PRO A 846 13.73 39.48 18.88
N MET A 847 14.26 39.92 17.74
CA MET A 847 14.99 41.18 17.61
C MET A 847 14.04 42.38 17.69
N ALA A 848 12.85 42.29 17.07
CA ALA A 848 11.81 43.30 17.14
C ALA A 848 11.29 43.47 18.57
N LEU A 849 11.10 42.35 19.29
CA LEU A 849 10.70 42.37 20.69
C LEU A 849 11.78 42.98 21.58
N GLU A 850 13.06 42.64 21.39
CA GLU A 850 14.17 43.23 22.17
C GLU A 850 14.29 44.76 21.94
N ALA A 851 14.16 45.22 20.68
CA ALA A 851 14.22 46.63 20.34
C ALA A 851 13.00 47.41 20.89
N ALA A 852 11.78 46.88 20.70
CA ALA A 852 10.58 47.44 21.30
C ALA A 852 10.64 47.43 22.84
N ASP A 853 11.22 46.40 23.46
CA ASP A 853 11.46 46.38 24.89
C ASP A 853 12.49 47.46 25.30
N LYS A 854 13.59 47.68 24.57
CA LYS A 854 14.55 48.76 24.85
C LYS A 854 13.91 50.17 24.75
N LEU A 855 13.02 50.41 23.79
CA LEU A 855 12.22 51.66 23.72
C LEU A 855 11.23 51.81 24.87
N THR A 856 10.56 50.74 25.29
CA THR A 856 9.46 50.79 26.28
C THR A 856 9.97 50.89 27.73
N GLY A 857 11.25 51.24 27.92
CA GLY A 857 11.89 51.44 29.22
C GLY A 857 12.40 50.15 29.87
N PRO A 858 13.04 50.25 31.05
CA PRO A 858 13.74 49.13 31.68
C PRO A 858 12.80 48.00 32.10
N ASP A 859 13.19 46.75 31.81
CA ASP A 859 12.39 45.52 32.01
C ASP A 859 11.86 45.31 33.43
N ILE A 860 12.51 45.88 34.44
CA ILE A 860 12.06 45.89 35.85
C ILE A 860 10.63 46.46 36.00
N LEU A 861 10.19 47.33 35.10
CA LEU A 861 8.85 47.93 35.13
C LEU A 861 7.78 47.13 34.36
N LYS A 862 8.17 46.09 33.60
CA LYS A 862 7.27 45.39 32.66
C LYS A 862 6.70 44.11 33.25
N VAL A 863 5.57 44.24 33.94
CA VAL A 863 4.88 43.11 34.58
C VAL A 863 4.11 42.25 33.56
N ARG A 864 4.83 41.55 32.66
CA ARG A 864 4.30 40.36 31.96
C ARG A 864 4.46 39.15 32.88
N THR A 865 3.39 38.40 33.13
CA THR A 865 3.39 37.33 34.14
C THR A 865 4.35 36.19 33.79
N PHE A 866 5.27 35.85 34.71
CA PHE A 866 6.27 34.78 34.51
C PHE A 866 5.67 33.42 34.11
N SER A 867 4.43 33.15 34.52
CA SER A 867 3.68 31.95 34.12
C SER A 867 3.50 31.84 32.59
N SER A 868 3.33 32.96 31.87
CA SER A 868 3.18 32.96 30.41
C SER A 868 4.47 32.52 29.71
N ARG A 869 5.61 33.17 30.02
CA ARG A 869 6.95 32.79 29.52
C ARG A 869 7.26 31.32 29.81
N MET A 870 6.97 30.84 31.03
CA MET A 870 7.20 29.44 31.41
C MET A 870 6.28 28.45 30.67
N GLN A 871 5.01 28.78 30.43
CA GLN A 871 4.07 27.91 29.71
C GLN A 871 4.32 27.88 28.21
N VAL A 872 4.75 28.99 27.61
CA VAL A 872 5.21 29.02 26.21
C VAL A 872 6.46 28.14 26.07
N ALA A 873 7.46 28.31 26.95
CA ALA A 873 8.66 27.47 26.97
C ALA A 873 8.36 25.98 27.21
N ALA A 874 7.40 25.65 28.09
CA ALA A 874 6.97 24.27 28.29
C ALA A 874 6.25 23.69 27.06
N ARG A 875 5.39 24.47 26.39
CA ARG A 875 4.72 24.07 25.14
C ARG A 875 5.73 23.86 24.01
N THR A 876 6.72 24.75 23.84
CA THR A 876 7.75 24.57 22.81
C THR A 876 8.65 23.37 23.12
N ALA A 877 9.04 23.15 24.37
CA ALA A 877 9.80 21.96 24.78
C ALA A 877 9.03 20.65 24.50
N VAL A 878 7.74 20.57 24.85
CA VAL A 878 6.91 19.39 24.56
C VAL A 878 6.68 19.21 23.05
N ARG A 879 6.54 20.29 22.27
CA ARG A 879 6.45 20.25 20.80
C ARG A 879 7.77 19.79 20.17
N GLN A 880 8.92 20.15 20.74
CA GLN A 880 10.24 19.65 20.33
C GLN A 880 10.45 18.17 20.71
N GLU A 881 10.01 17.75 21.91
CA GLU A 881 10.11 16.36 22.38
C GLU A 881 9.16 15.40 21.63
N SER A 882 8.06 15.91 21.04
CA SER A 882 7.22 15.13 20.13
C SER A 882 7.82 15.01 18.72
N ARG A 883 8.53 16.05 18.24
CA ARG A 883 9.26 16.05 16.96
C ARG A 883 10.46 15.11 16.95
N SER A 884 11.28 15.13 17.99
CA SER A 884 12.48 14.28 18.09
C SER A 884 12.17 12.77 18.01
N LYS A 885 10.94 12.36 18.34
CA LYS A 885 10.44 10.98 18.24
C LYS A 885 10.00 10.55 16.84
N ARG A 886 9.91 11.49 15.87
CA ARG A 886 9.51 11.23 14.47
C ARG A 886 10.64 11.36 13.45
N ILE A 887 11.76 11.99 13.82
CA ILE A 887 12.84 12.35 12.89
C ILE A 887 13.67 11.12 12.45
N PRO A 888 13.89 10.92 11.13
CA PRO A 888 14.85 9.92 10.63
C PRO A 888 16.29 10.23 11.06
N LYS A 889 17.07 9.21 11.44
CA LYS A 889 18.46 9.40 11.92
C LYS A 889 19.38 10.10 10.92
N ASP A 890 19.14 9.91 9.63
CA ASP A 890 19.94 10.49 8.54
C ASP A 890 19.35 11.82 7.98
N LEU A 891 18.37 12.44 8.67
CA LEU A 891 17.64 13.63 8.18
C LEU A 891 18.56 14.74 7.65
N HIS A 892 19.43 15.29 8.50
CA HIS A 892 20.32 16.39 8.14
C HIS A 892 21.26 16.02 6.97
N ARG A 893 21.72 14.77 6.95
CA ARG A 893 22.58 14.23 5.89
C ARG A 893 21.83 14.19 4.55
N LEU A 894 20.62 13.63 4.54
CA LEU A 894 19.82 13.49 3.33
C LEU A 894 19.35 14.85 2.80
N LEU A 895 18.89 15.76 3.64
CA LEU A 895 18.52 17.11 3.22
C LEU A 895 19.72 17.88 2.63
N ALA A 896 20.90 17.79 3.26
CA ALA A 896 22.13 18.42 2.77
C ALA A 896 22.64 17.81 1.45
N GLU A 897 22.93 16.50 1.44
CA GLU A 897 23.58 15.81 0.32
C GLU A 897 22.64 15.59 -0.87
N SER A 898 21.34 15.37 -0.64
CA SER A 898 20.40 14.98 -1.71
C SER A 898 19.48 16.09 -2.21
N MET A 899 19.29 17.19 -1.46
CA MET A 899 18.41 18.31 -1.86
C MET A 899 19.15 19.64 -1.94
N TYR A 900 19.78 20.09 -0.84
CA TYR A 900 20.38 21.42 -0.77
C TYR A 900 21.59 21.60 -1.68
N LEU A 901 22.63 20.77 -1.50
CA LEU A 901 23.89 20.92 -2.23
C LEU A 901 23.71 20.75 -3.75
N PRO A 902 22.90 19.80 -4.27
CA PRO A 902 22.62 19.71 -5.70
C PRO A 902 21.94 20.95 -6.29
N LEU A 903 21.01 21.59 -5.58
CA LEU A 903 20.35 22.81 -6.06
C LEU A 903 21.29 24.03 -5.95
N CYS A 904 21.92 24.24 -4.79
CA CYS A 904 22.76 25.40 -4.51
C CYS A 904 23.97 25.45 -5.46
N SER A 905 24.75 24.37 -5.55
CA SER A 905 25.97 24.34 -6.37
C SER A 905 25.69 24.53 -7.87
N ARG A 906 24.63 23.92 -8.40
CA ARG A 906 24.22 24.09 -9.81
C ARG A 906 23.72 25.51 -10.10
N LEU A 907 23.02 26.15 -9.15
CA LEU A 907 22.62 27.56 -9.29
C LEU A 907 23.84 28.50 -9.29
N THR A 908 24.78 28.29 -8.36
CA THR A 908 26.04 29.05 -8.30
C THR A 908 26.86 28.90 -9.58
N LEU A 909 26.97 27.68 -10.13
CA LEU A 909 27.65 27.42 -11.41
C LEU A 909 26.96 28.13 -12.58
N LEU A 910 25.63 28.09 -12.65
CA LEU A 910 24.85 28.78 -13.69
C LEU A 910 25.05 30.29 -13.64
N LEU A 911 24.95 30.90 -12.46
CA LEU A 911 25.16 32.34 -12.25
C LEU A 911 26.61 32.76 -12.59
N SER A 912 27.60 31.98 -12.13
CA SER A 912 29.01 32.22 -12.45
C SER A 912 29.30 32.13 -13.96
N ALA A 913 28.56 31.29 -14.68
CA ALA A 913 28.69 31.14 -16.13
C ALA A 913 28.10 32.32 -16.92
N VAL A 914 27.14 33.09 -16.36
CA VAL A 914 26.55 34.26 -17.05
C VAL A 914 27.64 35.26 -17.47
N SER A 915 28.60 35.53 -16.58
CA SER A 915 29.73 36.43 -16.81
C SER A 915 30.66 36.00 -17.96
N ALA A 916 30.66 34.70 -18.30
CA ALA A 916 31.44 34.12 -19.40
C ALA A 916 30.60 33.77 -20.64
N SER A 917 29.27 33.84 -20.54
CA SER A 917 28.32 33.38 -21.57
C SER A 917 27.05 34.24 -21.53
N PRO A 918 27.08 35.45 -22.12
CA PRO A 918 26.01 36.44 -21.96
C PRO A 918 24.65 36.02 -22.52
N TYR A 919 24.60 35.02 -23.40
CA TYR A 919 23.34 34.43 -23.87
C TYR A 919 22.56 33.74 -22.73
N LEU A 920 23.24 33.28 -21.67
CA LEU A 920 22.60 32.70 -20.49
C LEU A 920 21.82 33.72 -19.66
N ALA A 921 22.10 35.02 -19.78
CA ALA A 921 21.35 36.07 -19.08
C ALA A 921 19.87 36.10 -19.47
N ASN A 922 19.54 35.63 -20.69
CA ASN A 922 18.16 35.52 -21.20
C ASN A 922 17.56 34.12 -20.96
N SER A 923 18.19 33.27 -20.14
CA SER A 923 17.69 31.92 -19.84
C SER A 923 16.42 31.98 -18.97
N ALA A 924 15.45 31.12 -19.27
CA ALA A 924 14.26 30.94 -18.44
C ALA A 924 14.58 30.53 -16.98
N LEU A 925 15.78 29.98 -16.74
CA LEU A 925 16.28 29.65 -15.40
C LEU A 925 16.65 30.87 -14.55
N LEU A 926 16.85 32.04 -15.17
CA LEU A 926 17.12 33.32 -14.49
C LEU A 926 15.91 34.27 -14.47
N HIS A 927 14.72 33.78 -14.85
CA HIS A 927 13.50 34.57 -14.77
C HIS A 927 13.24 35.00 -13.31
N PRO A 928 13.01 36.30 -12.99
CA PRO A 928 12.99 36.80 -11.62
C PRO A 928 12.08 36.04 -10.65
N SER A 929 10.88 35.63 -11.07
CA SER A 929 9.97 34.85 -10.23
C SER A 929 10.47 33.42 -9.93
N LEU A 930 11.19 32.78 -10.87
CA LEU A 930 11.77 31.46 -10.67
C LEU A 930 13.05 31.55 -9.82
N LEU A 931 13.83 32.63 -9.98
CA LEU A 931 14.99 32.90 -9.16
C LEU A 931 14.59 33.20 -7.70
N LYS A 932 13.59 34.09 -7.49
CA LYS A 932 12.90 34.30 -6.19
C LYS A 932 12.55 32.95 -5.55
N LEU A 933 11.82 32.11 -6.29
CA LEU A 933 11.34 30.84 -5.79
C LEU A 933 12.50 29.91 -5.40
N SER A 934 13.54 29.81 -6.23
CA SER A 934 14.71 28.95 -5.96
C SER A 934 15.49 29.36 -4.70
N VAL A 935 15.63 30.67 -4.47
CA VAL A 935 16.29 31.22 -3.26
C VAL A 935 15.41 31.00 -2.03
N GLN A 936 14.07 31.09 -2.15
CA GLN A 936 13.15 30.70 -1.09
C GLN A 936 13.19 29.20 -0.80
N THR A 937 13.28 28.33 -1.82
CA THR A 937 13.46 26.88 -1.64
C THR A 937 14.71 26.57 -0.82
N LEU A 938 15.84 27.22 -1.15
CA LEU A 938 17.09 27.07 -0.41
C LEU A 938 16.96 27.60 1.02
N THR A 939 16.33 28.76 1.22
CA THR A 939 16.11 29.32 2.57
C THR A 939 15.27 28.40 3.45
N ILE A 940 14.18 27.84 2.91
CA ILE A 940 13.35 26.85 3.61
C ILE A 940 14.16 25.58 3.91
N LEU A 941 14.87 25.02 2.93
CA LEU A 941 15.72 23.85 3.13
C LEU A 941 16.75 24.06 4.25
N LEU A 942 17.47 25.20 4.24
CA LEU A 942 18.48 25.54 5.24
C LEU A 942 17.88 25.63 6.65
N ALA A 943 16.70 26.24 6.79
CA ALA A 943 15.96 26.30 8.05
C ALA A 943 15.41 24.94 8.50
N THR A 944 15.01 24.04 7.58
CA THR A 944 14.63 22.66 7.95
C THR A 944 15.81 21.78 8.36
N ILE A 945 17.02 22.08 7.87
CA ILE A 945 18.26 21.41 8.26
C ILE A 945 18.68 21.84 9.69
N GLY A 946 18.56 23.14 10.00
CA GLY A 946 18.78 23.68 11.34
C GLY A 946 20.25 23.72 11.82
N PRO A 947 20.50 24.30 13.01
CA PRO A 947 21.85 24.63 13.49
C PRO A 947 22.71 23.43 13.91
N HIS A 948 22.12 22.25 14.12
CA HIS A 948 22.82 21.07 14.65
C HIS A 948 23.36 20.11 13.58
N ALA A 949 23.29 20.49 12.29
CA ALA A 949 23.77 19.66 11.19
C ALA A 949 25.31 19.64 11.09
N LEU A 950 25.90 18.44 11.02
CA LEU A 950 27.35 18.27 10.83
C LEU A 950 27.86 18.90 9.51
N GLN A 951 26.99 18.94 8.49
CA GLN A 951 27.24 19.52 7.17
C GLN A 951 27.19 21.06 7.16
N LEU A 952 26.83 21.74 8.26
CA LEU A 952 26.65 23.20 8.28
C LEU A 952 27.81 24.00 7.67
N PRO A 953 29.11 23.71 7.92
CA PRO A 953 30.22 24.47 7.31
C PRO A 953 30.35 24.31 5.78
N THR A 954 29.83 23.22 5.22
CA THR A 954 29.74 23.04 3.77
C THR A 954 28.54 23.80 3.22
N LEU A 955 27.40 23.73 3.92
CA LEU A 955 26.20 24.48 3.55
C LEU A 955 26.46 25.98 3.56
N THR A 956 27.17 26.51 4.57
CA THR A 956 27.52 27.94 4.63
C THR A 956 28.41 28.37 3.48
N ARG A 957 29.47 27.60 3.19
CA ARG A 957 30.39 27.86 2.07
C ARG A 957 29.64 27.98 0.74
N GLU A 958 28.83 26.98 0.37
CA GLU A 958 28.12 27.01 -0.91
C GLU A 958 27.04 28.11 -0.96
N SER A 959 26.41 28.43 0.19
CA SER A 959 25.44 29.53 0.31
C SER A 959 26.09 30.90 0.09
N LEU A 960 27.30 31.12 0.63
CA LEU A 960 28.03 32.37 0.43
C LEU A 960 28.52 32.51 -1.02
N LEU A 961 29.02 31.43 -1.62
CA LEU A 961 29.37 31.42 -3.05
C LEU A 961 28.17 31.75 -3.94
N LEU A 962 26.97 31.24 -3.61
CA LEU A 962 25.72 31.62 -4.28
C LEU A 962 25.38 33.11 -4.09
N LEU A 963 25.44 33.61 -2.86
CA LEU A 963 25.11 35.00 -2.54
C LEU A 963 26.08 35.99 -3.21
N THR A 964 27.39 35.70 -3.26
CA THR A 964 28.39 36.49 -3.99
C THR A 964 28.17 36.43 -5.50
N ALA A 965 27.79 35.27 -6.07
CA ALA A 965 27.43 35.15 -7.48
C ALA A 965 26.14 35.92 -7.85
N LEU A 966 25.20 36.09 -6.89
CA LEU A 966 24.01 36.93 -7.06
C LEU A 966 24.36 38.43 -6.92
N HIS A 967 25.12 38.81 -5.90
CA HIS A 967 25.57 40.20 -5.65
C HIS A 967 26.32 40.78 -6.87
N THR A 968 27.21 39.99 -7.48
CA THR A 968 28.05 40.41 -8.62
C THR A 968 27.30 40.56 -9.95
N LEU A 969 25.98 40.30 -10.00
CA LEU A 969 25.12 40.49 -11.16
C LEU A 969 24.10 41.61 -10.90
N PRO A 970 24.41 42.89 -11.23
CA PRO A 970 23.62 44.04 -10.78
C PRO A 970 22.17 44.06 -11.27
N THR A 971 21.87 43.41 -12.40
CA THR A 971 20.51 43.28 -12.94
C THR A 971 19.60 42.41 -12.08
N LEU A 972 20.15 41.41 -11.41
CA LEU A 972 19.40 40.51 -10.52
C LEU A 972 19.46 40.99 -9.06
N ALA A 973 20.61 41.52 -8.63
CA ALA A 973 20.82 42.01 -7.26
C ALA A 973 19.93 43.22 -6.87
N HIS A 974 19.47 44.01 -7.84
CA HIS A 974 18.59 45.18 -7.61
C HIS A 974 17.15 44.97 -8.11
N ASP A 975 16.80 43.75 -8.55
CA ASP A 975 15.42 43.42 -8.90
C ASP A 975 14.55 43.37 -7.63
N PRO A 976 13.45 44.14 -7.53
CA PRO A 976 12.61 44.18 -6.34
C PRO A 976 11.97 42.83 -5.99
N ILE A 977 11.84 41.91 -6.95
CA ILE A 977 11.27 40.55 -6.75
C ILE A 977 12.33 39.61 -6.14
N VAL A 978 13.61 39.77 -6.51
CA VAL A 978 14.70 38.84 -6.14
C VAL A 978 15.48 39.31 -4.91
N LEU A 979 15.57 40.63 -4.67
CA LEU A 979 16.31 41.21 -3.55
C LEU A 979 15.82 40.75 -2.16
N PRO A 980 14.50 40.72 -1.83
CA PRO A 980 14.07 40.26 -0.51
C PRO A 980 14.43 38.79 -0.22
N PRO A 981 14.24 37.82 -1.15
CA PRO A 981 14.79 36.46 -1.01
C PRO A 981 16.31 36.41 -0.75
N ILE A 982 17.13 37.20 -1.46
CA ILE A 982 18.59 37.24 -1.27
C ILE A 982 18.94 37.66 0.16
N LEU A 983 18.33 38.74 0.64
CA LEU A 983 18.53 39.24 2.00
C LEU A 983 18.00 38.25 3.06
N HIS A 984 16.89 37.56 2.78
CA HIS A 984 16.32 36.55 3.68
C HIS A 984 17.23 35.31 3.81
N LEU A 985 17.84 34.84 2.71
CA LEU A 985 18.84 33.78 2.74
C LEU A 985 20.10 34.20 3.52
N LEU A 986 20.59 35.42 3.32
CA LEU A 986 21.73 35.95 4.09
C LEU A 986 21.40 36.07 5.60
N LEU A 987 20.22 36.58 5.95
CA LEU A 987 19.79 36.72 7.34
C LEU A 987 19.66 35.37 8.06
N THR A 988 18.98 34.41 7.44
CA THR A 988 18.82 33.05 8.01
C THR A 988 20.14 32.29 8.10
N LEU A 989 21.05 32.50 7.15
CA LEU A 989 22.40 31.96 7.20
C LEU A 989 23.20 32.49 8.41
N LEU A 990 23.13 33.80 8.70
CA LEU A 990 23.74 34.37 9.90
C LEU A 990 23.10 33.81 11.18
N ASP A 991 21.77 33.79 11.23
CA ASP A 991 20.99 33.35 12.41
C ASP A 991 21.30 31.89 12.79
N LEU A 992 21.34 30.98 11.81
CA LEU A 992 21.67 29.56 12.03
C LEU A 992 23.11 29.33 12.51
N ASN A 993 24.06 30.20 12.16
CA ASN A 993 25.43 30.09 12.68
C ASN A 993 25.57 30.65 14.09
N VAL A 994 24.74 31.63 14.46
CA VAL A 994 24.60 32.09 15.84
C VAL A 994 23.93 31.02 16.71
N GLU A 995 22.84 30.38 16.24
CA GLU A 995 22.19 29.27 16.95
C GLU A 995 23.09 28.02 17.07
N ALA A 996 23.98 27.77 16.11
CA ALA A 996 24.95 26.67 16.15
C ALA A 996 26.06 26.86 17.21
N GLY A 997 26.18 28.06 17.79
CA GLY A 997 27.03 28.35 18.93
C GLY A 997 28.48 28.74 18.58
N ALA A 998 29.29 28.92 19.62
CA ALA A 998 30.54 29.68 19.56
C ALA A 998 31.51 29.27 18.43
N SER A 999 31.69 27.97 18.21
CA SER A 999 32.62 27.47 17.18
C SER A 999 32.10 27.66 15.76
N ALA A 1000 30.79 27.83 15.54
CA ALA A 1000 30.24 28.23 14.25
C ALA A 1000 30.42 29.74 14.03
N GLU A 1001 30.09 30.57 15.03
CA GLU A 1001 30.34 32.02 15.01
C GLU A 1001 31.82 32.35 14.74
N GLU A 1002 32.76 31.62 15.35
CA GLU A 1002 34.20 31.81 15.15
C GLU A 1002 34.63 31.49 13.71
N ARG A 1003 34.23 30.33 13.15
CA ARG A 1003 34.51 29.98 11.74
C ARG A 1003 33.86 30.95 10.75
N LEU A 1004 32.69 31.49 11.09
CA LEU A 1004 32.01 32.50 10.30
C LEU A 1004 32.86 33.78 10.15
N VAL A 1005 33.59 34.15 11.21
CA VAL A 1005 34.54 35.28 11.20
C VAL A 1005 35.89 34.91 10.56
N THR A 1006 36.48 33.75 10.88
CA THR A 1006 37.84 33.40 10.42
C THR A 1006 37.89 32.92 8.98
N ASP A 1007 36.98 32.01 8.59
CA ASP A 1007 37.08 31.25 7.34
C ASP A 1007 36.27 31.93 6.22
N PHE A 1008 35.20 32.65 6.60
CA PHE A 1008 34.23 33.26 5.70
C PHE A 1008 34.13 34.79 5.82
N GLY A 1009 34.82 35.40 6.79
CA GLY A 1009 34.71 36.82 7.14
C GLY A 1009 34.77 37.80 5.96
N PRO A 1010 35.70 37.68 4.98
CA PRO A 1010 35.76 38.59 3.84
C PRO A 1010 34.50 38.59 2.96
N MET A 1011 33.94 37.41 2.66
CA MET A 1011 32.73 37.30 1.83
C MET A 1011 31.51 37.85 2.56
N ILE A 1012 31.41 37.63 3.87
CA ILE A 1012 30.29 38.13 4.67
C ILE A 1012 30.39 39.64 4.86
N ALA A 1013 31.58 40.17 5.11
CA ALA A 1013 31.81 41.62 5.19
C ALA A 1013 31.48 42.33 3.87
N GLU A 1014 31.80 41.73 2.72
CA GLU A 1014 31.37 42.23 1.40
C GLU A 1014 29.83 42.27 1.29
N LEU A 1015 29.15 41.16 1.55
CA LEU A 1015 27.69 41.03 1.42
C LEU A 1015 26.93 41.94 2.41
N VAL A 1016 27.41 42.07 3.65
CA VAL A 1016 26.83 42.95 4.68
C VAL A 1016 27.07 44.43 4.34
N SER A 1017 28.22 44.77 3.77
CA SER A 1017 28.54 46.12 3.28
C SER A 1017 27.71 46.51 2.05
N TRP A 1018 27.50 45.58 1.11
CA TRP A 1018 26.56 45.74 0.01
C TRP A 1018 25.13 45.99 0.52
N ALA A 1019 24.65 45.14 1.44
CA ALA A 1019 23.30 45.26 2.00
C ALA A 1019 23.07 46.61 2.68
N ALA A 1020 24.06 47.15 3.41
CA ALA A 1020 24.01 48.51 3.95
C ALA A 1020 23.92 49.58 2.83
N GLY A 1021 24.72 49.44 1.77
CA GLY A 1021 24.81 50.39 0.67
C GLY A 1021 23.54 50.55 -0.19
N LEU A 1022 22.61 49.59 -0.14
CA LEU A 1022 21.35 49.63 -0.89
C LEU A 1022 20.50 50.88 -0.59
N GLY A 1023 20.43 51.30 0.69
CA GLY A 1023 19.59 52.42 1.12
C GLY A 1023 20.02 53.80 0.61
N ASP A 1024 21.28 53.96 0.21
CA ASP A 1024 21.85 55.23 -0.23
C ASP A 1024 22.12 55.30 -1.74
N ARG A 1025 22.36 54.16 -2.40
CA ARG A 1025 22.90 54.14 -3.78
C ARG A 1025 21.85 53.97 -4.88
N VAL A 1026 20.68 53.38 -4.60
CA VAL A 1026 19.67 53.07 -5.62
C VAL A 1026 18.26 53.39 -5.11
N SER A 1027 17.46 54.07 -5.93
CA SER A 1027 16.03 54.28 -5.68
C SER A 1027 15.23 53.03 -6.11
N ILE A 1028 15.39 51.94 -5.36
CA ILE A 1028 14.60 50.71 -5.55
C ILE A 1028 13.16 51.00 -5.10
N PRO A 1029 12.12 50.74 -5.92
CA PRO A 1029 10.74 50.96 -5.52
C PRO A 1029 10.38 50.13 -4.27
N GLU A 1030 9.81 50.78 -3.26
CA GLU A 1030 9.09 50.07 -2.18
C GLU A 1030 7.79 49.50 -2.78
N VAL A 1031 7.82 48.23 -3.18
CA VAL A 1031 6.60 47.49 -3.52
C VAL A 1031 5.78 47.36 -2.23
N HIS A 1032 4.75 48.21 -2.10
CA HIS A 1032 3.79 48.15 -1.01
C HIS A 1032 3.02 46.81 -1.03
N ASP A 1033 2.34 46.47 0.08
CA ASP A 1033 1.63 45.20 0.28
C ASP A 1033 0.50 44.94 -0.73
N ASP A 1034 0.87 44.51 -1.93
CA ASP A 1034 -0.05 44.03 -2.97
C ASP A 1034 -0.11 42.50 -2.88
N PRO A 1035 -1.20 41.92 -2.33
CA PRO A 1035 -1.24 40.51 -1.95
C PRO A 1035 -1.06 39.54 -3.13
N GLY A 1036 -1.34 39.99 -4.36
CA GLY A 1036 -1.15 39.19 -5.58
C GLY A 1036 0.31 38.88 -5.94
N LEU A 1037 1.30 39.64 -5.43
CA LEU A 1037 2.72 39.44 -5.75
C LEU A 1037 3.48 38.54 -4.75
N GLY A 1038 2.83 38.12 -3.66
CA GLY A 1038 3.41 37.19 -2.69
C GLY A 1038 4.68 37.70 -1.99
N MET A 1039 4.91 39.01 -1.97
CA MET A 1039 6.20 39.59 -1.54
C MET A 1039 6.51 39.34 -0.06
N ALA A 1040 7.76 38.95 0.24
CA ALA A 1040 8.25 38.74 1.60
C ALA A 1040 8.39 40.07 2.37
N MET A 1041 8.82 39.99 3.64
CA MET A 1041 9.10 41.15 4.50
C MET A 1041 9.85 42.27 3.76
N PRO A 1042 9.48 43.56 3.95
CA PRO A 1042 10.10 44.67 3.22
C PRO A 1042 11.63 44.65 3.32
N TRP A 1043 12.30 44.77 2.17
CA TRP A 1043 13.75 44.66 2.09
C TRP A 1043 14.54 45.57 3.05
N PRO A 1044 14.09 46.81 3.42
CA PRO A 1044 14.81 47.62 4.41
C PRO A 1044 14.84 47.00 5.81
N VAL A 1045 13.80 46.23 6.18
CA VAL A 1045 13.72 45.54 7.48
C VAL A 1045 14.65 44.33 7.50
N LEU A 1046 14.77 43.60 6.38
CA LEU A 1046 15.75 42.53 6.24
C LEU A 1046 17.19 43.06 6.32
N VAL A 1047 17.48 44.21 5.69
CA VAL A 1047 18.79 44.89 5.83
C VAL A 1047 19.07 45.27 7.30
N ALA A 1048 18.10 45.85 8.01
CA ALA A 1048 18.26 46.19 9.42
C ALA A 1048 18.57 44.96 10.29
N GLY A 1049 17.84 43.84 10.09
CA GLY A 1049 18.11 42.57 10.76
C GLY A 1049 19.52 42.03 10.51
N ILE A 1050 20.00 42.09 9.25
CA ILE A 1050 21.36 41.67 8.89
C ILE A 1050 22.41 42.51 9.61
N GLN A 1051 22.24 43.84 9.67
CA GLN A 1051 23.18 44.74 10.36
C GLN A 1051 23.25 44.43 11.86
N VAL A 1052 22.12 44.27 12.54
CA VAL A 1052 22.08 43.99 13.97
C VAL A 1052 22.70 42.62 14.28
N LYS A 1053 22.39 41.56 13.51
CA LYS A 1053 22.99 40.23 13.69
C LYS A 1053 24.50 40.23 13.45
N TRP A 1054 24.99 40.97 12.46
CA TRP A 1054 26.44 41.09 12.22
C TRP A 1054 27.15 41.85 13.35
N GLN A 1055 26.54 42.91 13.90
CA GLN A 1055 27.08 43.62 15.06
C GLN A 1055 27.05 42.76 16.33
N GLU A 1056 26.00 41.98 16.55
CA GLU A 1056 25.87 41.01 17.65
C GLU A 1056 27.01 39.97 17.60
N LEU A 1057 27.23 39.36 16.42
CA LEU A 1057 28.32 38.42 16.15
C LEU A 1057 29.69 39.05 16.42
N GLY A 1058 29.92 40.27 15.89
CA GLY A 1058 31.16 41.01 16.10
C GLY A 1058 31.46 41.28 17.58
N ARG A 1059 30.47 41.80 18.32
CA ARG A 1059 30.57 42.02 19.79
C ARG A 1059 30.91 40.73 20.54
N LYS A 1060 30.24 39.61 20.23
CA LYS A 1060 30.51 38.29 20.85
C LYS A 1060 31.93 37.80 20.57
N PHE A 1061 32.35 37.83 19.31
CA PHE A 1061 33.68 37.37 18.90
C PHE A 1061 34.78 38.24 19.51
N GLN A 1062 34.61 39.56 19.49
CA GLN A 1062 35.52 40.52 20.12
C GLN A 1062 35.64 40.29 21.64
N GLY A 1063 34.52 40.07 22.34
CA GLY A 1063 34.50 39.73 23.76
C GLY A 1063 35.31 38.46 24.08
N ARG A 1064 35.15 37.39 23.30
CA ARG A 1064 35.95 36.15 23.42
C ARG A 1064 37.44 36.39 23.19
N MET A 1065 37.80 37.14 22.15
CA MET A 1065 39.19 37.47 21.83
C MET A 1065 39.89 38.28 22.94
N PHE A 1066 39.15 39.08 23.70
CA PHE A 1066 39.65 39.79 24.89
C PHE A 1066 39.46 39.02 26.22
N GLY A 1067 39.03 37.75 26.18
CA GLY A 1067 38.88 36.89 27.37
C GLY A 1067 37.70 37.26 28.29
N LEU A 1068 36.80 38.15 27.84
CA LEU A 1068 35.65 38.60 28.61
C LEU A 1068 34.50 37.60 28.44
N MET A 1069 34.27 36.77 29.46
CA MET A 1069 33.04 35.97 29.53
C MET A 1069 31.81 36.88 29.68
N ALA A 1070 30.71 36.48 29.04
CA ALA A 1070 29.49 37.28 28.95
C ALA A 1070 28.72 37.33 30.29
N SER A 1071 29.08 38.30 31.15
CA SER A 1071 28.39 38.59 32.42
C SER A 1071 28.26 40.08 32.74
N THR A 1072 28.70 40.98 31.84
CA THR A 1072 28.62 42.43 32.01
C THR A 1072 27.96 43.10 30.81
N GLU A 1073 26.86 43.80 31.05
CA GLU A 1073 26.24 44.72 30.09
C GLU A 1073 27.22 45.87 29.79
N PHE A 1074 27.50 46.14 28.52
CA PHE A 1074 28.37 47.23 28.06
C PHE A 1074 27.63 48.12 27.03
N ASP A 1075 26.39 48.51 27.36
CA ASP A 1075 25.60 49.48 26.58
C ASP A 1075 25.91 50.94 27.02
N SER A 1076 27.21 51.26 27.19
CA SER A 1076 27.69 52.61 27.54
C SER A 1076 28.94 53.02 26.75
N PHE A 1077 28.83 53.08 25.42
CA PHE A 1077 29.67 53.91 24.54
C PHE A 1077 28.95 54.23 23.23
#